data_AF-A0A2U1YSS8-F1
#
_entry.id   AF-A0A2U1YSS8-F1
#
_cell.length_a   1.000
_cell.length_b   1.000
_cell.length_c   1.000
_cell.angle_alpha   90.00
_cell.angle_beta   90.00
_cell.angle_gamma   90.00
#
_symmetry.space_group_name_H-M   'P 1'
#
loop_
_entity.id
_entity.type
_entity.pdbx_description
1 polymer ?
#
loop_
_entity_poly.entity_id
_entity_poly.type
_entity_poly.pdbx_seq_one_letter_code
_entity_poly.pdbx_strand_id
1 'polypeptide(L)'
;MTAKDPNKSPPCFDCATNATQRLDEMFIAMGQMKRIALGQKPAERAVFRKLHGAAHGRLVMDPNRPEALRVGVFAKDELPAWMRFSSDTSPTSPDLGSTLGIGLKVWGVDGVNALGETGDVADFIMQNFAVFFVDDAEQMCEFTYAGTVLKDYPGYLAKHPKTDGILNAMSAQVDGSVLTTQYWAILPFTFGPDHYAKYSLVPETPPPGHPAVNVPTDDKNYLATDLANRLLEDEYRFTFMVQVVPKSAGYPLDKATEEWPTDQYPYQPVATLVLPKQDVCARGQGDYGQELAFNIWRTPVEQAPQGSIAAVRKVVYNHGADVRHQANGQPLQQPTQPRDQAPPLPKDDCIVKAVIYPPIGIARIGNAPEGYVVGPEVPNPKPLMAGDDPARNPYRDAEGRLLPQAARFRIYGVNAMGRIVRELTAADSGADITWKVHLANKKSAWYGFQLALDIPEAASADPTTLRNPTVADRQALVLDAGEHAIHAGHGRQSHELVAGKFMHQGEPVYLGRMWCEKGDHRLLVTGGRGKSASYNGTKAITFGNNEGWHDDTSDGPVDAVVKLNGMELPVTPAWIVVAPPNYGPQRKSVRTMWDLMRDVAIQAGTLPKPTRPSFTHDIYPVFERMTGLQWVNAGFAAGFGWNSANDFTKPEWIARLSDRSLANQETRRVLKNSFRHDAVDSWSPTPWPWVYGDAMNIPPAETPRQYTSLTQTQLEFLDQWVAGDFDDDWGKVPVYTDFDQVPLDEQGDVLTRAALDFCLADAFHPGCEMTWPVRAATLYMEPFRFAHAPKGWVEPGMGAILSSDTVTIPNGPLYGQLPGGITRWMAVPWQTDTGSCRSGYDPGYDPNVPTFWPARVPNEVLTRENYDIVMDAAQPAQVRLAAFANRAAWVAPLGTTSYTDQINNMIHHFDHLGVVEVNPGPTDPEGARLFPPLIEVEDQHIPIPDADDTVDTKAVRTAHHTLSTKAPAPSGGGAGLRATQPIDLSRIDKVRRFPRGLR
;
A
#
# COMPACT_ATOMS: atom_id res chain seq x y z
N MET A 1 -51.46 39.43 -41.06
CA MET A 1 -50.95 39.12 -39.71
C MET A 1 -49.70 38.29 -39.88
N THR A 2 -48.52 38.90 -39.80
CA THR A 2 -47.23 38.21 -39.85
C THR A 2 -47.14 37.29 -38.63
N ALA A 3 -46.87 35.99 -38.86
CA ALA A 3 -46.66 35.03 -37.79
C ALA A 3 -45.53 35.53 -36.87
N LYS A 4 -45.81 35.65 -35.56
CA LYS A 4 -44.79 35.96 -34.57
C LYS A 4 -43.77 34.83 -34.57
N ASP A 5 -42.49 35.14 -34.78
CA ASP A 5 -41.43 34.16 -34.57
C ASP A 5 -41.42 33.77 -33.08
N PRO A 6 -41.72 32.50 -32.72
CA PRO A 6 -41.76 32.05 -31.33
C PRO A 6 -40.39 32.13 -30.62
N ASN A 7 -39.28 32.31 -31.36
CA ASN A 7 -37.93 32.35 -30.79
C ASN A 7 -37.41 33.79 -30.58
N LYS A 8 -38.16 34.82 -30.96
CA LYS A 8 -37.76 36.22 -30.74
C LYS A 8 -38.21 36.70 -29.36
N SER A 9 -37.33 37.39 -28.62
CA SER A 9 -37.69 37.99 -27.35
C SER A 9 -38.86 38.99 -27.52
N PRO A 10 -39.78 39.10 -26.54
CA PRO A 10 -40.86 40.07 -26.63
C PRO A 10 -40.30 41.51 -26.63
N PRO A 11 -40.99 42.51 -27.20
CA PRO A 11 -40.47 43.88 -27.27
C PRO A 11 -40.12 44.52 -25.91
N CYS A 12 -40.67 44.02 -24.80
CA CYS A 12 -40.32 44.45 -23.44
C CYS A 12 -39.02 43.83 -22.90
N PHE A 13 -38.49 42.80 -23.56
CA PHE A 13 -37.22 42.14 -23.28
C PHE A 13 -36.24 42.44 -24.43
N ASP A 14 -35.80 43.69 -24.48
CA ASP A 14 -34.96 44.22 -25.54
C ASP A 14 -33.47 43.89 -25.30
N CYS A 15 -32.94 42.98 -26.12
CA CYS A 15 -31.52 42.61 -26.11
C CYS A 15 -30.63 43.65 -26.82
N ALA A 16 -31.15 44.47 -27.73
CA ALA A 16 -30.34 45.43 -28.48
C ALA A 16 -29.85 46.57 -27.58
N THR A 17 -30.73 47.11 -26.73
CA THR A 17 -30.41 48.25 -25.86
C THR A 17 -30.03 47.88 -24.43
N ASN A 18 -30.50 46.72 -23.92
CA ASN A 18 -30.33 46.33 -22.51
C ASN A 18 -29.55 45.02 -22.30
N ALA A 19 -28.75 44.57 -23.28
CA ALA A 19 -28.01 43.30 -23.22
C ALA A 19 -27.32 43.06 -21.86
N THR A 20 -26.60 44.05 -21.33
CA THR A 20 -25.88 43.94 -20.06
C THR A 20 -26.80 43.60 -18.89
N GLN A 21 -27.90 44.34 -18.73
CA GLN A 21 -28.87 44.09 -17.67
C GLN A 21 -29.51 42.71 -17.84
N ARG A 22 -29.89 42.33 -19.07
CA ARG A 22 -30.56 41.05 -19.34
C ARG A 22 -29.64 39.86 -19.09
N LEU A 23 -28.37 39.96 -19.47
CA LEU A 23 -27.39 38.91 -19.25
C LEU A 23 -27.04 38.77 -17.76
N ASP A 24 -26.96 39.88 -17.03
CA ASP A 24 -26.82 39.85 -15.56
C ASP A 24 -28.01 39.14 -14.88
N GLU A 25 -29.24 39.53 -15.24
CA GLU A 25 -30.47 38.90 -14.74
C GLU A 25 -30.47 37.37 -15.01
N MET A 26 -30.11 36.94 -16.23
CA MET A 26 -30.16 35.53 -16.61
C MET A 26 -29.05 34.69 -15.98
N PHE A 27 -27.79 35.17 -15.99
CA PHE A 27 -26.67 34.41 -15.42
C PHE A 27 -26.63 34.45 -13.90
N ILE A 28 -26.80 35.63 -13.31
CA ILE A 28 -26.60 35.85 -11.88
C ILE A 28 -27.90 35.62 -11.13
N ALA A 29 -28.94 36.42 -11.39
CA ALA A 29 -30.18 36.35 -10.60
C ALA A 29 -30.94 35.03 -10.81
N MET A 30 -31.23 34.66 -12.05
CA MET A 30 -31.98 33.44 -12.38
C MET A 30 -31.14 32.17 -12.22
N GLY A 31 -29.83 32.26 -12.48
CA GLY A 31 -28.89 31.15 -12.45
C GLY A 31 -28.22 30.97 -11.10
N GLN A 32 -27.23 31.80 -10.81
CA GLN A 32 -26.34 31.67 -9.65
C GLN A 32 -27.06 31.88 -8.31
N MET A 33 -27.73 33.02 -8.11
CA MET A 33 -28.44 33.34 -6.87
C MET A 33 -29.55 32.32 -6.57
N LYS A 34 -30.24 31.83 -7.60
CA LYS A 34 -31.21 30.74 -7.44
C LYS A 34 -30.57 29.47 -6.87
N ARG A 35 -29.41 29.04 -7.38
CA ARG A 35 -28.69 27.87 -6.84
C ARG A 35 -28.25 28.09 -5.39
N ILE A 36 -27.76 29.28 -5.07
CA ILE A 36 -27.36 29.66 -3.70
C ILE A 36 -28.57 29.61 -2.76
N ALA A 37 -29.70 30.19 -3.17
CA ALA A 37 -30.95 30.18 -2.39
C ALA A 37 -31.50 28.76 -2.17
N LEU A 38 -31.22 27.83 -3.08
CA LEU A 38 -31.56 26.40 -2.96
C LEU A 38 -30.54 25.60 -2.11
N GLY A 39 -29.56 26.26 -1.48
CA GLY A 39 -28.66 25.65 -0.51
C GLY A 39 -27.31 25.17 -1.08
N GLN A 40 -26.88 25.64 -2.24
CA GLN A 40 -25.56 25.32 -2.78
C GLN A 40 -24.44 25.76 -1.81
N LYS A 41 -23.62 24.82 -1.35
CA LYS A 41 -22.49 25.04 -0.42
C LYS A 41 -21.23 24.31 -0.91
N PRO A 42 -20.10 25.01 -1.13
CA PRO A 42 -19.98 26.47 -1.19
C PRO A 42 -20.77 27.04 -2.37
N ALA A 43 -21.12 28.33 -2.32
CA ALA A 43 -21.64 29.05 -3.48
C ALA A 43 -20.61 29.03 -4.62
N GLU A 44 -21.06 28.74 -5.83
CA GLU A 44 -20.20 28.61 -7.01
C GLU A 44 -20.36 29.79 -7.99
N ARG A 45 -19.52 29.83 -9.02
CA ARG A 45 -19.59 30.81 -10.12
C ARG A 45 -20.81 30.59 -11.03
N ALA A 46 -21.10 31.57 -11.88
CA ALA A 46 -22.20 31.48 -12.85
C ALA A 46 -21.90 30.53 -14.03
N VAL A 47 -20.67 30.59 -14.55
CA VAL A 47 -20.15 29.84 -15.72
C VAL A 47 -18.75 29.28 -15.42
N PHE A 48 -18.23 28.37 -16.27
CA PHE A 48 -16.94 27.70 -16.04
C PHE A 48 -16.82 27.12 -14.63
N ARG A 49 -17.87 26.41 -14.17
CA ARG A 49 -18.06 26.05 -12.76
C ARG A 49 -17.14 24.92 -12.30
N LYS A 50 -16.80 24.01 -13.19
CA LYS A 50 -15.93 22.88 -12.87
C LYS A 50 -14.48 23.34 -12.76
N LEU A 51 -13.90 23.19 -11.58
CA LEU A 51 -12.48 23.45 -11.32
C LEU A 51 -11.69 22.16 -11.57
N HIS A 52 -10.61 22.25 -12.34
CA HIS A 52 -9.65 21.15 -12.48
C HIS A 52 -8.51 21.29 -11.47
N GLY A 53 -8.06 22.53 -11.23
CA GLY A 53 -7.09 22.84 -10.20
C GLY A 53 -6.67 24.30 -10.23
N ALA A 54 -5.94 24.71 -9.20
CA ALA A 54 -5.33 26.02 -9.09
C ALA A 54 -3.83 25.87 -8.92
N ALA A 55 -3.04 26.59 -9.71
CA ALA A 55 -1.59 26.48 -9.71
C ALA A 55 -0.96 27.85 -9.51
N HIS A 56 0.12 27.92 -8.73
CA HIS A 56 0.97 29.10 -8.67
C HIS A 56 2.00 29.06 -9.79
N GLY A 57 2.53 30.22 -10.17
CA GLY A 57 3.55 30.34 -11.19
C GLY A 57 4.12 31.75 -11.27
N ARG A 58 4.77 32.04 -12.40
CA ARG A 58 5.38 33.34 -12.68
C ARG A 58 5.28 33.65 -14.17
N LEU A 59 4.92 34.89 -14.50
CA LEU A 59 4.93 35.42 -15.86
C LEU A 59 6.25 36.17 -16.06
N VAL A 60 7.13 35.63 -16.89
CA VAL A 60 8.48 36.15 -17.14
C VAL A 60 8.52 36.77 -18.52
N MET A 61 8.70 38.07 -18.63
CA MET A 61 8.68 38.77 -19.92
C MET A 61 9.97 38.52 -20.69
N ASP A 62 9.87 38.35 -22.02
CA ASP A 62 11.05 38.17 -22.87
C ASP A 62 11.90 39.46 -22.81
N PRO A 63 13.15 39.41 -22.34
CA PRO A 63 14.01 40.59 -22.29
C PRO A 63 14.26 41.22 -23.67
N ASN A 64 14.14 40.43 -24.75
CA ASN A 64 14.35 40.86 -26.13
C ASN A 64 13.05 41.31 -26.84
N ARG A 65 11.92 41.40 -26.11
CA ARG A 65 10.65 41.87 -26.68
C ARG A 65 10.80 43.26 -27.30
N PRO A 66 10.21 43.51 -28.50
CA PRO A 66 10.23 44.83 -29.12
C PRO A 66 9.65 45.91 -28.20
N GLU A 67 10.19 47.14 -28.28
CA GLU A 67 9.73 48.27 -27.48
C GLU A 67 8.22 48.53 -27.63
N ALA A 68 7.69 48.35 -28.85
CA ALA A 68 6.28 48.49 -29.15
C ALA A 68 5.38 47.47 -28.40
N LEU A 69 5.94 46.39 -27.86
CA LEU A 69 5.22 45.37 -27.08
C LEU A 69 5.33 45.58 -25.56
N ARG A 70 6.06 46.59 -25.09
CA ARG A 70 6.17 46.97 -23.67
C ARG A 70 4.99 47.83 -23.22
N VAL A 71 3.78 47.26 -23.23
CA VAL A 71 2.53 47.95 -22.88
C VAL A 71 1.87 47.30 -21.67
N GLY A 72 1.47 48.11 -20.68
CA GLY A 72 0.74 47.67 -19.49
C GLY A 72 1.48 46.56 -18.73
N VAL A 73 0.85 45.40 -18.61
CA VAL A 73 1.43 44.21 -17.97
C VAL A 73 2.79 43.87 -18.57
N PHE A 74 2.95 43.93 -19.89
CA PHE A 74 4.19 43.53 -20.59
C PHE A 74 5.32 44.55 -20.49
N ALA A 75 5.09 45.71 -19.86
CA ALA A 75 6.16 46.65 -19.51
C ALA A 75 7.01 46.16 -18.33
N LYS A 76 6.48 45.24 -17.51
CA LYS A 76 7.18 44.63 -16.36
C LYS A 76 8.16 43.55 -16.84
N ASP A 77 9.07 43.13 -15.96
CA ASP A 77 10.06 42.09 -16.27
C ASP A 77 9.62 40.71 -15.79
N GLU A 78 9.07 40.62 -14.58
CA GLU A 78 8.55 39.37 -14.01
C GLU A 78 7.41 39.69 -13.04
N LEU A 79 6.36 38.88 -13.05
CA LEU A 79 5.20 39.01 -12.18
C LEU A 79 4.82 37.66 -11.56
N PRO A 80 4.60 37.57 -10.24
CA PRO A 80 3.96 36.41 -9.63
C PRO A 80 2.59 36.15 -10.25
N ALA A 81 2.25 34.88 -10.44
CA ALA A 81 1.03 34.48 -11.13
C ALA A 81 0.28 33.35 -10.40
N TRP A 82 -1.03 33.34 -10.56
CA TRP A 82 -1.89 32.22 -10.19
C TRP A 82 -2.87 31.91 -11.32
N MET A 83 -3.01 30.63 -11.59
CA MET A 83 -3.85 30.11 -12.67
C MET A 83 -4.98 29.29 -12.08
N ARG A 84 -6.17 29.50 -12.63
CA ARG A 84 -7.34 28.67 -12.41
C ARG A 84 -7.66 27.94 -13.70
N PHE A 85 -7.52 26.62 -13.70
CA PHE A 85 -7.93 25.76 -14.80
C PHE A 85 -9.35 25.25 -14.57
N SER A 86 -10.22 25.41 -15.57
CA SER A 86 -11.64 25.09 -15.44
C SER A 86 -12.28 24.76 -16.78
N SER A 87 -13.52 24.27 -16.74
CA SER A 87 -14.30 24.06 -17.95
C SER A 87 -15.76 24.49 -17.81
N ASP A 88 -16.37 24.79 -18.96
CA ASP A 88 -17.77 25.20 -19.07
C ASP A 88 -18.73 23.99 -19.05
N THR A 89 -18.66 23.23 -17.95
CA THR A 89 -19.52 22.08 -17.66
C THR A 89 -19.99 22.11 -16.20
N SER A 90 -20.92 21.23 -15.85
CA SER A 90 -21.36 21.12 -14.45
C SER A 90 -20.26 20.50 -13.58
N PRO A 91 -20.12 20.86 -12.29
CA PRO A 91 -19.08 20.32 -11.42
C PRO A 91 -19.06 18.78 -11.35
N THR A 92 -20.20 18.13 -11.57
CA THR A 92 -20.37 16.67 -11.50
C THR A 92 -20.37 15.98 -12.87
N SER A 93 -20.33 16.73 -13.97
CA SER A 93 -20.27 16.20 -15.33
C SER A 93 -18.85 15.76 -15.68
N PRO A 94 -18.67 14.81 -16.62
CA PRO A 94 -17.37 14.57 -17.25
C PRO A 94 -16.74 15.83 -17.83
N ASP A 95 -15.42 15.93 -17.72
CA ASP A 95 -14.66 17.11 -18.16
C ASP A 95 -13.84 16.93 -19.43
N LEU A 96 -13.49 15.70 -19.81
CA LEU A 96 -12.87 15.45 -21.11
C LEU A 96 -13.82 15.85 -22.26
N GLY A 97 -13.29 16.58 -23.25
CA GLY A 97 -14.09 17.10 -24.37
C GLY A 97 -14.87 18.39 -24.06
N SER A 98 -14.77 18.95 -22.86
CA SER A 98 -15.44 20.21 -22.51
C SER A 98 -14.62 21.46 -22.88
N THR A 99 -15.28 22.57 -23.18
CA THR A 99 -14.61 23.87 -23.42
C THR A 99 -13.80 24.27 -22.18
N LEU A 100 -12.48 24.43 -22.36
CA LEU A 100 -11.54 24.75 -21.30
C LEU A 100 -11.33 26.26 -21.18
N GLY A 101 -11.11 26.70 -19.96
CA GLY A 101 -10.83 28.08 -19.63
C GLY A 101 -9.70 28.17 -18.60
N ILE A 102 -8.81 29.14 -18.84
CA ILE A 102 -7.76 29.54 -17.90
C ILE A 102 -8.01 30.97 -17.44
N GLY A 103 -8.10 31.14 -16.12
CA GLY A 103 -8.04 32.45 -15.48
C GLY A 103 -6.63 32.67 -14.92
N LEU A 104 -5.89 33.61 -15.50
CA LEU A 104 -4.56 34.01 -15.04
C LEU A 104 -4.68 35.33 -14.28
N LYS A 105 -4.22 35.35 -13.04
CA LYS A 105 -4.08 36.57 -12.23
C LYS A 105 -2.60 36.82 -11.98
N VAL A 106 -2.15 38.05 -12.16
CA VAL A 106 -0.77 38.49 -11.89
C VAL A 106 -0.75 39.64 -10.87
N TRP A 107 0.30 39.70 -10.05
CA TRP A 107 0.52 40.73 -9.03
C TRP A 107 1.74 41.60 -9.39
N GLY A 108 1.73 42.87 -8.96
CA GLY A 108 2.77 43.87 -9.26
C GLY A 108 2.46 44.80 -10.44
N VAL A 109 1.18 44.88 -10.84
CA VAL A 109 0.70 45.74 -11.93
C VAL A 109 0.04 46.98 -11.35
N ASP A 110 0.85 47.97 -11.00
CA ASP A 110 0.43 49.17 -10.27
C ASP A 110 -0.47 50.09 -11.10
N GLY A 111 -1.49 50.68 -10.46
CA GLY A 111 -2.27 51.78 -11.02
C GLY A 111 -3.78 51.63 -10.83
N VAL A 112 -4.54 52.50 -11.51
CA VAL A 112 -6.00 52.33 -11.65
C VAL A 112 -6.24 51.46 -12.88
N ASN A 113 -6.91 50.33 -12.70
CA ASN A 113 -7.21 49.42 -13.79
C ASN A 113 -8.45 49.87 -14.59
N ALA A 114 -8.71 49.26 -15.75
CA ALA A 114 -9.85 49.61 -16.61
C ALA A 114 -11.24 49.28 -15.98
N LEU A 115 -11.28 48.52 -14.88
CA LEU A 115 -12.47 48.28 -14.06
C LEU A 115 -12.75 49.46 -13.11
N GLY A 116 -11.77 50.33 -12.88
CA GLY A 116 -11.86 51.49 -11.99
C GLY A 116 -11.40 51.19 -10.55
N GLU A 117 -10.82 50.02 -10.31
CA GLU A 117 -10.27 49.65 -9.01
C GLU A 117 -8.84 50.20 -8.88
N THR A 118 -8.47 50.60 -7.66
CA THR A 118 -7.08 50.89 -7.30
C THR A 118 -6.47 49.63 -6.70
N GLY A 119 -5.36 49.14 -7.27
CA GLY A 119 -4.70 47.92 -6.83
C GLY A 119 -3.44 47.62 -7.64
N ASP A 120 -2.89 46.43 -7.45
CA ASP A 120 -1.62 45.97 -8.04
C ASP A 120 -1.77 44.65 -8.82
N VAL A 121 -2.99 44.33 -9.26
CA VAL A 121 -3.32 43.06 -9.92
C VAL A 121 -3.86 43.25 -11.33
N ALA A 122 -3.55 42.30 -12.21
CA ALA A 122 -4.18 42.19 -13.54
C ALA A 122 -4.65 40.76 -13.83
N ASP A 123 -5.71 40.64 -14.64
CA ASP A 123 -6.34 39.38 -15.01
C ASP A 123 -6.33 39.18 -16.52
N PHE A 124 -6.07 37.93 -16.94
CA PHE A 124 -6.36 37.44 -18.27
C PHE A 124 -7.30 36.25 -18.17
N ILE A 125 -8.33 36.25 -19.02
CA ILE A 125 -9.27 35.13 -19.12
C ILE A 125 -9.22 34.65 -20.56
N MET A 126 -8.88 33.38 -20.73
CA MET A 126 -8.70 32.76 -22.04
C MET A 126 -9.42 31.41 -22.10
N GLN A 127 -9.74 30.96 -23.31
CA GLN A 127 -10.40 29.68 -23.56
C GLN A 127 -9.66 28.91 -24.66
N ASN A 128 -9.87 27.60 -24.74
CA ASN A 128 -9.19 26.73 -25.71
C ASN A 128 -9.75 26.80 -27.15
N PHE A 129 -10.26 27.96 -27.57
CA PHE A 129 -10.72 28.18 -28.93
C PHE A 129 -10.52 29.65 -29.33
N ALA A 130 -10.08 29.90 -30.57
CA ALA A 130 -9.57 31.20 -31.02
C ALA A 130 -10.62 32.32 -31.13
N VAL A 131 -11.90 31.96 -31.27
CA VAL A 131 -13.02 32.89 -31.44
C VAL A 131 -14.14 32.62 -30.44
N PHE A 132 -15.05 33.58 -30.29
CA PHE A 132 -16.32 33.38 -29.57
C PHE A 132 -17.41 32.85 -30.52
N PHE A 133 -18.52 32.37 -29.97
CA PHE A 133 -19.59 31.74 -30.76
C PHE A 133 -20.70 32.70 -31.22
N VAL A 134 -20.67 33.96 -30.78
CA VAL A 134 -21.54 35.06 -31.24
C VAL A 134 -20.73 36.35 -31.40
N ASP A 135 -21.18 37.29 -32.24
CA ASP A 135 -20.37 38.46 -32.61
C ASP A 135 -20.42 39.60 -31.59
N ASP A 136 -21.56 39.78 -30.91
CA ASP A 136 -21.84 40.94 -30.05
C ASP A 136 -22.72 40.58 -28.83
N ALA A 137 -22.96 41.57 -27.97
CA ALA A 137 -23.74 41.42 -26.75
C ALA A 137 -25.25 41.18 -27.00
N GLU A 138 -25.80 41.71 -28.10
CA GLU A 138 -27.20 41.50 -28.46
C GLU A 138 -27.44 40.03 -28.78
N GLN A 139 -26.61 39.44 -29.65
CA GLN A 139 -26.66 38.02 -30.00
C GLN A 139 -26.41 37.13 -28.77
N MET A 140 -25.48 37.51 -27.88
CA MET A 140 -25.28 36.78 -26.63
C MET A 140 -26.53 36.80 -25.73
N CYS A 141 -27.21 37.94 -25.65
CA CYS A 141 -28.48 38.07 -24.93
C CYS A 141 -29.58 37.21 -25.54
N GLU A 142 -29.73 37.22 -26.87
CA GLU A 142 -30.72 36.40 -27.57
C GLU A 142 -30.45 34.89 -27.39
N PHE A 143 -29.19 34.47 -27.54
CA PHE A 143 -28.77 33.08 -27.31
C PHE A 143 -29.08 32.64 -25.88
N THR A 144 -28.72 33.46 -24.90
CA THR A 144 -28.95 33.15 -23.47
C THR A 144 -30.45 33.13 -23.15
N TYR A 145 -31.24 34.02 -23.75
CA TYR A 145 -32.70 34.04 -23.62
C TYR A 145 -33.33 32.75 -24.15
N ALA A 146 -32.91 32.30 -25.34
CA ALA A 146 -33.39 31.05 -25.93
C ALA A 146 -33.14 29.85 -25.01
N GLY A 147 -31.93 29.73 -24.45
CA GLY A 147 -31.61 28.61 -23.54
C GLY A 147 -32.19 28.74 -22.13
N THR A 148 -32.18 29.94 -21.56
CA THR A 148 -32.49 30.14 -20.14
C THR A 148 -33.98 30.36 -19.92
N VAL A 149 -34.63 31.14 -20.78
CA VAL A 149 -36.05 31.50 -20.67
C VAL A 149 -36.92 30.55 -21.49
N LEU A 150 -36.60 30.36 -22.78
CA LEU A 150 -37.42 29.49 -23.65
C LEU A 150 -37.11 28.00 -23.49
N LYS A 151 -35.94 27.65 -22.95
CA LYS A 151 -35.43 26.26 -22.85
C LYS A 151 -35.26 25.58 -24.21
N ASP A 152 -34.92 26.34 -25.25
CA ASP A 152 -34.81 25.87 -26.63
C ASP A 152 -33.53 26.36 -27.32
N TYR A 153 -32.38 25.84 -26.90
CA TYR A 153 -31.13 26.02 -27.66
C TYR A 153 -31.21 25.42 -29.08
N PRO A 154 -31.74 24.19 -29.30
CA PRO A 154 -31.79 23.60 -30.64
C PRO A 154 -32.54 24.48 -31.66
N GLY A 155 -33.67 25.07 -31.29
CA GLY A 155 -34.44 25.95 -32.16
C GLY A 155 -33.74 27.28 -32.47
N TYR A 156 -32.91 27.79 -31.56
CA TYR A 156 -32.07 28.95 -31.84
C TYR A 156 -30.93 28.57 -32.80
N LEU A 157 -30.22 27.48 -32.52
CA LEU A 157 -29.05 27.02 -33.30
C LEU A 157 -29.42 26.66 -34.74
N ALA A 158 -30.60 26.06 -34.97
CA ALA A 158 -31.10 25.77 -36.32
C ALA A 158 -31.25 27.03 -37.21
N LYS A 159 -31.42 28.21 -36.60
CA LYS A 159 -31.51 29.51 -37.30
C LYS A 159 -30.19 30.26 -37.35
N HIS A 160 -29.19 29.83 -36.58
CA HIS A 160 -27.87 30.47 -36.46
C HIS A 160 -26.76 29.47 -36.76
N PRO A 161 -26.64 28.98 -38.02
CA PRO A 161 -25.73 27.91 -38.39
C PRO A 161 -24.25 28.26 -38.18
N LYS A 162 -23.89 29.56 -38.20
CA LYS A 162 -22.54 30.03 -37.85
C LYS A 162 -22.21 29.76 -36.39
N THR A 163 -23.11 30.13 -35.47
CA THR A 163 -22.99 29.88 -34.03
C THR A 163 -22.96 28.38 -33.72
N ASP A 164 -23.85 27.61 -34.35
CA ASP A 164 -23.90 26.15 -34.21
C ASP A 164 -22.59 25.49 -34.66
N GLY A 165 -22.07 25.88 -35.84
CA GLY A 165 -20.80 25.39 -36.36
C GLY A 165 -19.62 25.67 -35.42
N ILE A 166 -19.56 26.87 -34.83
CA ILE A 166 -18.51 27.24 -33.87
C ILE A 166 -18.63 26.42 -32.58
N LEU A 167 -19.82 26.29 -31.98
CA LEU A 167 -20.01 25.50 -30.76
C LEU A 167 -19.66 24.02 -30.96
N ASN A 168 -20.00 23.46 -32.12
CA ASN A 168 -19.60 22.09 -32.49
C ASN A 168 -18.08 21.97 -32.63
N ALA A 169 -17.41 22.96 -33.24
CA ALA A 169 -15.95 22.98 -33.34
C ALA A 169 -15.26 23.12 -31.98
N MET A 170 -15.76 23.99 -31.10
CA MET A 170 -15.24 24.18 -29.73
C MET A 170 -15.25 22.86 -28.93
N SER A 171 -16.30 22.06 -29.09
CA SER A 171 -16.45 20.77 -28.40
C SER A 171 -15.52 19.67 -28.95
N ALA A 172 -14.90 19.88 -30.12
CA ALA A 172 -14.06 18.90 -30.80
C ALA A 172 -12.54 19.07 -30.55
N GLN A 173 -12.08 20.15 -29.90
CA GLN A 173 -10.66 20.54 -29.84
C GLN A 173 -9.90 20.18 -28.54
N VAL A 174 -10.42 19.29 -27.69
CA VAL A 174 -9.77 18.98 -26.40
C VAL A 174 -8.86 17.76 -26.51
N ASP A 175 -7.58 18.00 -26.79
CA ASP A 175 -6.51 17.00 -26.68
C ASP A 175 -6.00 16.90 -25.24
N GLY A 176 -6.67 16.09 -24.42
CA GLY A 176 -6.10 15.35 -23.29
C GLY A 176 -5.50 16.09 -22.07
N SER A 177 -5.32 17.41 -22.04
CA SER A 177 -4.81 18.11 -20.84
C SER A 177 -5.07 19.61 -20.84
N VAL A 178 -5.22 20.19 -19.64
CA VAL A 178 -5.22 21.65 -19.44
C VAL A 178 -3.82 22.27 -19.52
N LEU A 179 -2.75 21.46 -19.49
CA LEU A 179 -1.36 21.93 -19.56
C LEU A 179 -0.78 21.91 -20.97
N THR A 180 -1.39 21.19 -21.90
CA THR A 180 -0.89 21.02 -23.28
C THR A 180 -1.85 21.54 -24.34
N THR A 181 -2.91 22.24 -23.94
CA THR A 181 -3.83 22.91 -24.85
C THR A 181 -3.46 24.38 -25.02
N GLN A 182 -3.73 24.94 -26.20
CA GLN A 182 -3.55 26.37 -26.45
C GLN A 182 -4.78 27.15 -25.97
N TYR A 183 -4.58 28.36 -25.45
CA TYR A 183 -5.65 29.24 -24.99
C TYR A 183 -5.62 30.59 -25.69
N TRP A 184 -6.78 31.20 -25.95
CA TRP A 184 -6.92 32.52 -26.56
C TRP A 184 -7.78 33.44 -25.72
N ALA A 185 -7.36 34.70 -25.60
CA ALA A 185 -8.23 35.79 -25.20
C ALA A 185 -9.07 36.21 -26.41
N ILE A 186 -10.33 35.76 -26.41
CA ILE A 186 -11.23 35.83 -27.57
C ILE A 186 -11.74 37.23 -27.94
N LEU A 187 -11.52 38.24 -27.09
CA LEU A 187 -11.96 39.62 -27.32
C LEU A 187 -10.76 40.53 -27.56
N PRO A 188 -10.92 41.60 -28.35
CA PRO A 188 -9.85 42.58 -28.56
C PRO A 188 -9.64 43.45 -27.32
N PHE A 189 -8.40 43.88 -27.12
CA PHE A 189 -7.99 44.82 -26.07
C PHE A 189 -7.35 46.03 -26.73
N THR A 190 -7.44 47.21 -26.12
CA THR A 190 -6.54 48.32 -26.46
C THR A 190 -5.10 47.86 -26.21
N PHE A 191 -4.14 48.39 -26.96
CA PHE A 191 -2.73 48.11 -26.76
C PHE A 191 -1.94 49.38 -27.02
N GLY A 192 -1.90 50.24 -26.01
CA GLY A 192 -1.36 51.59 -26.13
C GLY A 192 -2.27 52.51 -26.97
N PRO A 193 -1.75 53.68 -27.39
CA PRO A 193 -2.58 54.69 -28.05
C PRO A 193 -3.07 54.28 -29.44
N ASP A 194 -2.25 53.55 -30.21
CA ASP A 194 -2.45 53.39 -31.66
C ASP A 194 -2.86 51.98 -32.11
N HIS A 195 -2.88 50.99 -31.20
CA HIS A 195 -3.11 49.60 -31.56
C HIS A 195 -4.22 48.94 -30.73
N TYR A 196 -4.74 47.85 -31.28
CA TYR A 196 -5.47 46.82 -30.55
C TYR A 196 -4.62 45.54 -30.48
N ALA A 197 -4.91 44.68 -29.51
CA ALA A 197 -4.27 43.38 -29.37
C ALA A 197 -5.26 42.24 -29.06
N LYS A 198 -4.88 41.04 -29.49
CA LYS A 198 -5.40 39.75 -29.00
C LYS A 198 -4.27 38.94 -28.38
N TYR A 199 -4.58 38.10 -27.41
CA TYR A 199 -3.61 37.34 -26.63
C TYR A 199 -3.80 35.83 -26.80
N SER A 200 -2.71 35.07 -26.73
CA SER A 200 -2.74 33.61 -26.73
C SER A 200 -1.68 33.04 -25.78
N LEU A 201 -1.97 31.90 -25.16
CA LEU A 201 -1.02 31.07 -24.42
C LEU A 201 -0.79 29.79 -25.20
N VAL A 202 0.43 29.61 -25.71
CA VAL A 202 0.83 28.42 -26.47
C VAL A 202 1.64 27.52 -25.54
N PRO A 203 1.24 26.26 -25.31
CA PRO A 203 2.01 25.35 -24.47
C PRO A 203 3.38 25.09 -25.10
N GLU A 204 4.45 25.16 -24.31
CA GLU A 204 5.76 24.67 -24.74
C GLU A 204 5.74 23.14 -24.80
N THR A 205 6.57 22.53 -25.65
CA THR A 205 6.61 21.07 -25.79
C THR A 205 6.92 20.43 -24.43
N PRO A 206 6.16 19.39 -23.99
CA PRO A 206 6.48 18.66 -22.78
C PRO A 206 7.93 18.16 -22.81
N PRO A 207 8.62 18.03 -21.66
CA PRO A 207 9.95 17.44 -21.61
C PRO A 207 9.99 16.09 -22.37
N PRO A 208 11.01 15.83 -23.22
CA PRO A 208 11.11 14.58 -23.96
C PRO A 208 11.13 13.37 -23.01
N GLY A 209 10.27 12.37 -23.26
CA GLY A 209 10.28 11.09 -22.54
C GLY A 209 9.12 10.83 -21.58
N HIS A 210 8.15 11.75 -21.44
CA HIS A 210 7.03 11.57 -20.52
C HIS A 210 5.77 11.09 -21.27
N PRO A 211 5.25 9.87 -21.00
CA PRO A 211 4.03 9.38 -21.63
C PRO A 211 2.80 10.20 -21.21
N ALA A 212 1.73 10.15 -21.99
CA ALA A 212 0.43 10.62 -21.56
C ALA A 212 0.09 9.98 -20.20
N VAL A 213 -0.34 10.79 -19.22
CA VAL A 213 -0.79 10.26 -17.93
C VAL A 213 -1.95 9.31 -18.20
N ASN A 214 -1.88 8.08 -17.67
CA ASN A 214 -2.90 7.05 -17.87
C ASN A 214 -4.12 7.31 -16.98
N VAL A 215 -4.84 8.40 -17.27
CA VAL A 215 -6.14 8.70 -16.68
C VAL A 215 -7.22 8.08 -17.55
N PRO A 216 -8.15 7.27 -17.01
CA PRO A 216 -9.27 6.73 -17.80
C PRO A 216 -10.08 7.86 -18.44
N THR A 217 -10.29 7.79 -19.75
CA THR A 217 -10.96 8.86 -20.53
C THR A 217 -12.44 9.06 -20.18
N ASP A 218 -13.04 8.12 -19.48
CA ASP A 218 -14.40 8.17 -18.95
C ASP A 218 -14.49 8.73 -17.52
N ASP A 219 -13.35 8.98 -16.86
CA ASP A 219 -13.31 9.58 -15.53
C ASP A 219 -14.00 10.95 -15.59
N LYS A 220 -14.91 11.18 -14.64
CA LYS A 220 -15.61 12.45 -14.56
C LYS A 220 -14.64 13.61 -14.37
N ASN A 221 -13.52 13.41 -13.68
CA ASN A 221 -12.52 14.41 -13.32
C ASN A 221 -11.18 14.18 -14.04
N TYR A 222 -11.22 13.62 -15.25
CA TYR A 222 -10.03 13.32 -16.05
C TYR A 222 -9.00 14.47 -16.05
N LEU A 223 -9.45 15.69 -16.36
CA LEU A 223 -8.56 16.85 -16.47
C LEU A 223 -7.98 17.33 -15.14
N ALA A 224 -8.71 17.13 -14.03
CA ALA A 224 -8.23 17.46 -12.69
C ALA A 224 -7.12 16.48 -12.26
N THR A 225 -7.35 15.18 -12.48
CA THR A 225 -6.38 14.13 -12.18
C THR A 225 -5.13 14.26 -13.05
N ASP A 226 -5.28 14.55 -14.34
CA ASP A 226 -4.15 14.79 -15.26
C ASP A 226 -3.30 16.00 -14.81
N LEU A 227 -3.94 17.13 -14.49
CA LEU A 227 -3.26 18.32 -13.98
C LEU A 227 -2.44 18.02 -12.71
N ALA A 228 -3.04 17.31 -11.75
CA ALA A 228 -2.39 16.97 -10.50
C ALA A 228 -1.17 16.06 -10.72
N ASN A 229 -1.33 15.00 -11.49
CA ASN A 229 -0.25 14.05 -11.76
C ASN A 229 0.93 14.72 -12.49
N ARG A 230 0.65 15.61 -13.44
CA ARG A 230 1.68 16.30 -14.22
C ARG A 230 2.46 17.31 -13.39
N LEU A 231 1.79 18.20 -12.65
CA LEU A 231 2.47 19.22 -11.85
C LEU A 231 3.13 18.66 -10.60
N LEU A 232 2.72 17.50 -10.10
CA LEU A 232 3.42 16.84 -8.99
C LEU A 232 4.83 16.40 -9.40
N GLU A 233 5.05 16.09 -10.68
CA GLU A 233 6.33 15.58 -11.18
C GLU A 233 7.18 16.63 -11.88
N ASP A 234 6.56 17.46 -12.72
CA ASP A 234 7.27 18.29 -13.69
C ASP A 234 6.88 19.77 -13.63
N GLU A 235 7.76 20.61 -14.17
CA GLU A 235 7.46 22.01 -14.50
C GLU A 235 6.79 22.09 -15.89
N TYR A 236 5.78 22.94 -16.04
CA TYR A 236 5.11 23.22 -17.32
C TYR A 236 5.20 24.69 -17.68
N ARG A 237 5.20 24.98 -18.99
CA ARG A 237 5.42 26.33 -19.52
C ARG A 237 4.47 26.65 -20.66
N PHE A 238 4.06 27.91 -20.73
CA PHE A 238 3.32 28.47 -21.87
C PHE A 238 4.02 29.72 -22.38
N THR A 239 4.19 29.82 -23.70
CA THR A 239 4.59 31.06 -24.36
C THR A 239 3.37 31.98 -24.48
N PHE A 240 3.47 33.15 -23.87
CA PHE A 240 2.48 34.21 -23.98
C PHE A 240 2.72 35.01 -25.26
N MET A 241 1.72 35.00 -26.13
CA MET A 241 1.76 35.60 -27.45
C MET A 241 0.82 36.80 -27.55
N VAL A 242 1.23 37.82 -28.30
CA VAL A 242 0.42 39.02 -28.59
C VAL A 242 0.31 39.21 -30.10
N GLN A 243 -0.90 39.34 -30.60
CA GLN A 243 -1.18 39.77 -31.97
C GLN A 243 -1.59 41.25 -31.93
N VAL A 244 -0.77 42.13 -32.51
CA VAL A 244 -1.00 43.59 -32.50
C VAL A 244 -1.50 44.06 -33.86
N VAL A 245 -2.59 44.83 -33.87
CA VAL A 245 -3.23 45.37 -35.08
C VAL A 245 -3.40 46.89 -34.95
N PRO A 246 -2.97 47.71 -35.93
CA PRO A 246 -3.17 49.15 -35.89
C PRO A 246 -4.65 49.54 -35.88
N LYS A 247 -5.03 50.53 -35.06
CA LYS A 247 -6.41 51.06 -35.04
C LYS A 247 -6.85 51.57 -36.42
N SER A 248 -5.91 52.07 -37.22
CA SER A 248 -6.14 52.52 -38.60
C SER A 248 -6.54 51.41 -39.57
N ALA A 249 -6.33 50.13 -39.22
CA ALA A 249 -6.77 49.00 -40.04
C ALA A 249 -8.30 48.81 -40.02
N GLY A 250 -9.00 49.40 -39.03
CA GLY A 250 -10.46 49.47 -39.01
C GLY A 250 -11.19 48.14 -38.79
N TYR A 251 -10.54 47.13 -38.19
CA TYR A 251 -11.21 45.87 -37.85
C TYR A 251 -12.37 46.10 -36.87
N PRO A 252 -13.54 45.48 -37.08
CA PRO A 252 -14.67 45.61 -36.19
C PRO A 252 -14.38 44.95 -34.84
N LEU A 253 -14.74 45.65 -33.76
CA LEU A 253 -14.54 45.17 -32.38
C LEU A 253 -15.67 44.24 -31.93
N ASP A 254 -16.85 44.33 -32.56
CA ASP A 254 -18.04 43.49 -32.37
C ASP A 254 -18.19 42.47 -33.51
N LYS A 255 -17.12 41.69 -33.71
CA LYS A 255 -17.09 40.51 -34.59
C LYS A 255 -16.29 39.38 -33.95
N ALA A 256 -16.71 38.98 -32.75
CA ALA A 256 -15.95 38.01 -31.97
C ALA A 256 -15.91 36.59 -32.57
N THR A 257 -16.70 36.29 -33.61
CA THR A 257 -16.66 35.01 -34.33
C THR A 257 -15.62 34.95 -35.46
N GLU A 258 -14.93 36.06 -35.75
CA GLU A 258 -13.93 36.16 -36.82
C GLU A 258 -12.50 36.26 -36.24
N GLU A 259 -11.57 35.49 -36.81
CA GLU A 259 -10.14 35.65 -36.54
C GLU A 259 -9.56 36.85 -37.28
N TRP A 260 -8.56 37.50 -36.69
CA TRP A 260 -7.77 38.51 -37.39
C TRP A 260 -6.72 37.83 -38.27
N PRO A 261 -6.38 38.38 -39.46
CA PRO A 261 -5.48 37.73 -40.40
C PRO A 261 -4.08 37.59 -39.80
N THR A 262 -3.69 36.35 -39.52
CA THR A 262 -2.42 35.99 -38.86
C THR A 262 -1.22 36.04 -39.80
N ASP A 263 -1.44 36.01 -41.11
CA ASP A 263 -0.45 36.24 -42.15
C ASP A 263 -0.03 37.71 -42.24
N GLN A 264 -0.98 38.62 -42.02
CA GLN A 264 -0.72 40.07 -42.02
C GLN A 264 -0.26 40.58 -40.66
N TYR A 265 -0.84 40.06 -39.57
CA TYR A 265 -0.53 40.43 -38.20
C TYR A 265 -0.25 39.17 -37.39
N PRO A 266 0.99 38.66 -37.39
CA PRO A 266 1.32 37.43 -36.68
C PRO A 266 1.33 37.64 -35.16
N TYR A 267 1.05 36.55 -34.44
CA TYR A 267 1.28 36.49 -32.99
C TYR A 267 2.79 36.51 -32.70
N GLN A 268 3.20 37.38 -31.78
CA GLN A 268 4.59 37.55 -31.35
C GLN A 268 4.75 37.12 -29.89
N PRO A 269 5.80 36.36 -29.53
CA PRO A 269 6.07 36.00 -28.14
C PRO A 269 6.48 37.24 -27.34
N VAL A 270 5.95 37.37 -26.12
CA VAL A 270 6.27 38.50 -25.23
C VAL A 270 6.65 38.08 -23.81
N ALA A 271 6.26 36.89 -23.38
CA ALA A 271 6.54 36.35 -22.06
C ALA A 271 6.43 34.82 -22.05
N THR A 272 6.94 34.19 -21.00
CA THR A 272 6.73 32.78 -20.66
C THR A 272 6.02 32.70 -19.32
N LEU A 273 4.89 32.01 -19.26
CA LEU A 273 4.23 31.63 -18.03
C LEU A 273 4.82 30.30 -17.55
N VAL A 274 5.48 30.30 -16.39
CA VAL A 274 6.15 29.12 -15.81
C VAL A 274 5.35 28.60 -14.61
N LEU A 275 4.99 27.32 -14.65
CA LEU A 275 4.32 26.56 -13.59
C LEU A 275 5.32 25.56 -12.99
N PRO A 276 5.95 25.85 -11.86
CA PRO A 276 6.89 24.92 -11.23
C PRO A 276 6.18 23.66 -10.72
N LYS A 277 6.96 22.59 -10.49
CA LYS A 277 6.53 21.37 -9.78
C LYS A 277 5.84 21.73 -8.46
N GLN A 278 4.60 21.29 -8.27
CA GLN A 278 3.78 21.58 -7.11
C GLN A 278 2.63 20.57 -6.93
N ASP A 279 2.19 20.38 -5.69
CA ASP A 279 0.97 19.62 -5.37
C ASP A 279 -0.26 20.54 -5.44
N VAL A 280 -1.01 20.50 -6.54
CA VAL A 280 -2.26 21.28 -6.69
C VAL A 280 -3.40 20.77 -5.79
N CYS A 281 -3.26 19.58 -5.21
CA CYS A 281 -4.17 18.99 -4.23
C CYS A 281 -3.81 19.39 -2.79
N ALA A 282 -2.73 20.17 -2.59
CA ALA A 282 -2.35 20.67 -1.28
C ALA A 282 -3.51 21.39 -0.59
N ARG A 283 -3.63 21.18 0.73
CA ARG A 283 -4.78 21.63 1.51
C ARG A 283 -5.06 23.14 1.29
N GLY A 284 -6.27 23.43 0.83
CA GLY A 284 -6.77 24.78 0.60
C GLY A 284 -6.32 25.44 -0.71
N GLN A 285 -5.50 24.80 -1.54
CA GLN A 285 -5.07 25.35 -2.84
C GLN A 285 -6.24 25.45 -3.83
N GLY A 286 -7.05 24.40 -3.93
CA GLY A 286 -8.29 24.43 -4.71
C GLY A 286 -9.30 25.48 -4.22
N ASP A 287 -9.44 25.61 -2.89
CA ASP A 287 -10.32 26.62 -2.28
C ASP A 287 -9.89 28.04 -2.64
N TYR A 288 -8.58 28.31 -2.64
CA TYR A 288 -8.03 29.60 -3.06
C TYR A 288 -8.35 29.89 -4.53
N GLY A 289 -8.22 28.91 -5.42
CA GLY A 289 -8.65 29.05 -6.82
C GLY A 289 -10.14 29.34 -6.98
N GLN A 290 -10.99 28.76 -6.11
CA GLN A 290 -12.40 29.12 -6.06
C GLN A 290 -12.62 30.53 -5.52
N GLU A 291 -11.86 30.98 -4.54
CA GLU A 291 -11.95 32.32 -3.95
C GLU A 291 -11.59 33.44 -4.94
N LEU A 292 -10.53 33.30 -5.74
CA LEU A 292 -10.07 34.36 -6.65
C LEU A 292 -11.21 34.92 -7.53
N ALA A 293 -11.28 36.24 -7.73
CA ALA A 293 -12.20 36.84 -8.71
C ALA A 293 -11.42 37.20 -9.98
N PHE A 294 -12.01 36.94 -11.15
CA PHE A 294 -11.39 37.23 -12.44
C PHE A 294 -12.30 38.14 -13.25
N ASN A 295 -11.77 39.24 -13.79
CA ASN A 295 -12.51 40.15 -14.66
C ASN A 295 -11.57 40.67 -15.76
N ILE A 296 -11.93 40.52 -17.04
CA ILE A 296 -11.08 40.96 -18.15
C ILE A 296 -10.79 42.48 -18.16
N TRP A 297 -11.58 43.28 -17.44
CA TRP A 297 -11.33 44.72 -17.27
C TRP A 297 -10.34 45.04 -16.15
N ARG A 298 -9.93 44.05 -15.37
CA ARG A 298 -8.84 44.17 -14.41
C ARG A 298 -7.52 44.10 -15.16
N THR A 299 -7.26 45.08 -16.01
CA THR A 299 -6.04 45.27 -16.77
C THR A 299 -5.67 46.74 -16.73
N PRO A 300 -4.41 47.13 -17.01
CA PRO A 300 -4.06 48.53 -17.21
C PRO A 300 -4.96 49.20 -18.26
N VAL A 301 -5.17 50.52 -18.15
CA VAL A 301 -6.09 51.26 -19.04
C VAL A 301 -5.65 51.18 -20.51
N GLU A 302 -4.34 51.18 -20.74
CA GLU A 302 -3.70 50.95 -22.04
C GLU A 302 -3.93 49.53 -22.60
N GLN A 303 -4.48 48.62 -21.78
CA GLN A 303 -4.88 47.26 -22.11
C GLN A 303 -6.38 47.02 -21.85
N ALA A 304 -7.22 48.06 -21.93
CA ALA A 304 -8.65 47.92 -21.67
C ALA A 304 -9.36 47.06 -22.74
N PRO A 305 -10.17 46.05 -22.35
CA PRO A 305 -11.00 45.28 -23.27
C PRO A 305 -11.91 46.15 -24.15
N GLN A 306 -12.23 45.66 -25.35
CA GLN A 306 -13.04 46.35 -26.34
C GLN A 306 -14.22 45.50 -26.82
N GLY A 307 -15.25 46.16 -27.35
CA GLY A 307 -16.47 45.53 -27.85
C GLY A 307 -17.59 45.38 -26.80
N SER A 308 -18.81 45.18 -27.28
CA SER A 308 -20.02 45.09 -26.47
C SER A 308 -20.03 43.88 -25.53
N ILE A 309 -19.51 42.71 -25.97
CA ILE A 309 -19.39 41.52 -25.10
C ILE A 309 -18.44 41.81 -23.94
N ALA A 310 -17.35 42.53 -24.19
CA ALA A 310 -16.44 42.92 -23.13
C ALA A 310 -17.16 43.82 -22.11
N ALA A 311 -17.93 44.81 -22.57
CA ALA A 311 -18.70 45.70 -21.70
C ALA A 311 -19.69 44.92 -20.82
N VAL A 312 -20.38 43.90 -21.35
CA VAL A 312 -21.24 43.01 -20.54
C VAL A 312 -20.42 42.26 -19.49
N ARG A 313 -19.31 41.63 -19.88
CA ARG A 313 -18.46 40.85 -18.96
C ARG A 313 -17.94 41.70 -17.81
N LYS A 314 -17.72 43.00 -18.01
CA LYS A 314 -17.34 43.96 -16.96
C LYS A 314 -18.29 43.86 -15.76
N VAL A 315 -19.59 43.93 -16.03
CA VAL A 315 -20.65 43.99 -15.02
C VAL A 315 -20.98 42.60 -14.48
N VAL A 316 -21.25 41.65 -15.37
CA VAL A 316 -21.73 40.31 -14.99
C VAL A 316 -20.68 39.54 -14.17
N TYR A 317 -19.39 39.64 -14.53
CA TYR A 317 -18.35 38.95 -13.78
C TYR A 317 -18.11 39.59 -12.41
N ASN A 318 -18.26 40.92 -12.30
CA ASN A 318 -18.15 41.61 -11.01
C ASN A 318 -19.29 41.21 -10.08
N HIS A 319 -20.54 41.32 -10.54
CA HIS A 319 -21.72 40.96 -9.76
C HIS A 319 -21.71 39.48 -9.35
N GLY A 320 -21.35 38.57 -10.26
CA GLY A 320 -21.25 37.15 -9.97
C GLY A 320 -20.15 36.79 -8.96
N ALA A 321 -19.05 37.54 -8.93
CA ALA A 321 -18.02 37.39 -7.89
C ALA A 321 -18.55 37.86 -6.53
N ASP A 322 -19.17 39.05 -6.49
CA ASP A 322 -19.71 39.64 -5.26
C ASP A 322 -20.76 38.75 -4.59
N VAL A 323 -21.74 38.26 -5.37
CA VAL A 323 -22.80 37.36 -4.87
C VAL A 323 -22.21 36.11 -4.23
N ARG A 324 -21.23 35.50 -4.89
CA ARG A 324 -20.56 34.30 -4.40
C ARG A 324 -19.76 34.58 -3.14
N HIS A 325 -18.97 35.65 -3.14
CA HIS A 325 -18.13 36.03 -2.00
C HIS A 325 -18.99 36.33 -0.77
N GLN A 326 -20.08 37.07 -0.93
CA GLN A 326 -21.05 37.33 0.14
C GLN A 326 -21.66 36.02 0.67
N ALA A 327 -22.09 35.11 -0.21
CA ALA A 327 -22.69 33.84 0.20
C ALA A 327 -21.70 32.89 0.91
N ASN A 328 -20.41 32.97 0.57
CA ASN A 328 -19.35 32.16 1.19
C ASN A 328 -18.67 32.82 2.40
N GLY A 329 -19.00 34.08 2.73
CA GLY A 329 -18.31 34.84 3.77
C GLY A 329 -16.87 35.22 3.42
N GLN A 330 -16.58 35.45 2.14
CA GLN A 330 -15.27 35.81 1.61
C GLN A 330 -15.15 37.34 1.41
N PRO A 331 -13.94 37.93 1.46
CA PRO A 331 -13.72 39.35 1.18
C PRO A 331 -14.09 39.72 -0.27
N LEU A 332 -14.68 40.90 -0.47
CA LEU A 332 -14.94 41.47 -1.79
C LEU A 332 -13.69 42.11 -2.41
N GLN A 333 -12.75 42.54 -1.56
CA GLN A 333 -11.48 43.11 -2.00
C GLN A 333 -10.59 42.02 -2.60
N GLN A 334 -9.81 42.39 -3.62
CA GLN A 334 -8.81 41.50 -4.17
C GLN A 334 -7.68 41.26 -3.17
N PRO A 335 -7.07 40.06 -3.17
CA PRO A 335 -5.87 39.82 -2.38
C PRO A 335 -4.74 40.71 -2.88
N THR A 336 -4.16 41.52 -1.99
CA THR A 336 -3.05 42.45 -2.29
C THR A 336 -1.71 41.75 -2.47
N GLN A 337 -1.64 40.45 -2.17
CA GLN A 337 -0.49 39.60 -2.41
C GLN A 337 -0.98 38.22 -2.87
N PRO A 338 -0.21 37.51 -3.71
CA PRO A 338 -0.53 36.13 -4.01
C PRO A 338 -0.51 35.31 -2.72
N ARG A 339 -1.35 34.28 -2.62
CA ARG A 339 -1.23 33.29 -1.56
C ARG A 339 0.21 32.77 -1.54
N ASP A 340 0.86 32.92 -0.38
CA ASP A 340 2.14 32.29 -0.14
C ASP A 340 2.04 30.80 -0.39
N GLN A 341 3.06 30.22 -1.00
CA GLN A 341 3.25 28.78 -0.90
C GLN A 341 3.17 28.41 0.58
N ALA A 342 2.47 27.34 0.91
CA ALA A 342 2.52 26.83 2.27
C ALA A 342 4.01 26.60 2.59
N PRO A 343 4.60 27.33 3.57
CA PRO A 343 6.00 27.15 3.87
C PRO A 343 6.18 25.67 4.24
N PRO A 344 7.24 25.01 3.78
CA PRO A 344 7.57 23.70 4.33
C PRO A 344 7.63 23.87 5.84
N LEU A 345 6.99 22.95 6.57
CA LEU A 345 7.04 22.98 8.01
C LEU A 345 8.51 23.11 8.43
N PRO A 346 8.87 24.08 9.29
CA PRO A 346 10.24 24.21 9.76
C PRO A 346 10.74 22.85 10.22
N LYS A 347 11.95 22.46 9.80
CA LYS A 347 12.58 21.26 10.35
C LYS A 347 12.81 21.51 11.83
N ASP A 348 11.98 20.88 12.65
CA ASP A 348 12.18 20.81 14.08
C ASP A 348 13.14 19.66 14.36
N ASP A 349 14.42 20.01 14.51
CA ASP A 349 15.50 19.07 14.81
C ASP A 349 15.63 18.83 16.33
N CYS A 350 14.71 19.36 17.15
CA CYS A 350 14.71 19.15 18.60
C CYS A 350 14.24 17.73 18.92
N ILE A 351 15.19 16.87 19.31
CA ILE A 351 14.88 15.51 19.78
C ILE A 351 14.34 15.59 21.20
N VAL A 352 13.08 15.16 21.37
CA VAL A 352 12.39 15.16 22.69
C VAL A 352 12.12 13.75 23.20
N LYS A 353 12.27 12.74 22.34
CA LYS A 353 11.92 11.34 22.61
C LYS A 353 12.79 10.41 21.77
N ALA A 354 13.06 9.23 22.27
CA ALA A 354 13.70 8.13 21.54
C ALA A 354 12.68 7.04 21.23
N VAL A 355 12.79 6.39 20.08
CA VAL A 355 11.87 5.33 19.62
C VAL A 355 12.67 4.15 19.09
N ILE A 356 12.34 2.94 19.54
CA ILE A 356 12.99 1.70 19.09
C ILE A 356 12.25 1.13 17.87
N TYR A 357 13.02 0.81 16.82
CA TYR A 357 12.57 0.13 15.61
C TYR A 357 13.40 -1.13 15.31
N PRO A 358 12.80 -2.17 14.69
CA PRO A 358 11.37 -2.30 14.44
C PRO A 358 10.58 -2.39 15.77
N PRO A 359 9.29 -1.99 15.79
CA PRO A 359 8.47 -2.06 17.00
C PRO A 359 8.24 -3.50 17.46
N ILE A 360 8.26 -4.46 16.52
CA ILE A 360 8.26 -5.90 16.77
C ILE A 360 9.42 -6.50 15.95
N GLY A 361 10.48 -6.93 16.63
CA GLY A 361 11.59 -7.65 16.01
C GLY A 361 11.31 -9.15 15.95
N ILE A 362 11.76 -9.79 14.88
CA ILE A 362 11.57 -11.24 14.66
C ILE A 362 12.94 -11.93 14.62
N ALA A 363 13.22 -12.68 15.69
CA ALA A 363 14.34 -13.62 15.73
C ALA A 363 13.85 -15.02 15.41
N ARG A 364 14.72 -15.88 14.89
CA ARG A 364 14.38 -17.27 14.56
C ARG A 364 15.40 -18.24 15.09
N ILE A 365 14.89 -19.38 15.54
CA ILE A 365 15.67 -20.50 16.06
C ILE A 365 16.64 -21.03 14.99
N GLY A 366 17.84 -21.40 15.44
CA GLY A 366 18.85 -22.15 14.68
C GLY A 366 19.78 -22.89 15.65
N ASN A 367 20.20 -24.12 15.30
CA ASN A 367 21.00 -24.97 16.20
C ASN A 367 22.52 -24.73 16.09
N ALA A 368 22.98 -23.86 15.19
CA ALA A 368 24.39 -23.48 15.13
C ALA A 368 24.81 -22.77 16.44
N PRO A 369 25.94 -23.15 17.05
CA PRO A 369 26.39 -22.55 18.31
C PRO A 369 26.95 -21.12 18.11
N GLU A 370 27.47 -20.84 16.91
CA GLU A 370 28.10 -19.58 16.51
C GLU A 370 27.59 -19.18 15.12
N GLY A 371 27.71 -17.89 14.79
CA GLY A 371 27.19 -17.32 13.54
C GLY A 371 25.68 -17.02 13.58
N TYR A 372 25.22 -16.22 12.62
CA TYR A 372 23.82 -15.81 12.49
C TYR A 372 23.57 -15.20 11.11
N VAL A 373 22.29 -15.10 10.72
CA VAL A 373 21.82 -14.22 9.65
C VAL A 373 21.00 -13.09 10.24
N VAL A 374 21.07 -11.88 9.70
CA VAL A 374 20.21 -10.78 10.14
C VAL A 374 18.88 -10.88 9.40
N GLY A 375 17.76 -10.68 10.11
CA GLY A 375 16.44 -10.64 9.49
C GLY A 375 16.31 -9.48 8.49
N PRO A 376 15.26 -9.48 7.63
CA PRO A 376 15.05 -8.43 6.65
C PRO A 376 14.92 -7.03 7.29
N GLU A 377 15.67 -6.06 6.77
CA GLU A 377 15.55 -4.64 7.14
C GLU A 377 14.83 -3.80 6.06
N VAL A 378 14.51 -4.41 4.91
CA VAL A 378 13.64 -3.86 3.87
C VAL A 378 12.61 -4.92 3.43
N PRO A 379 11.44 -4.53 2.90
CA PRO A 379 10.41 -5.48 2.45
C PRO A 379 10.85 -6.35 1.27
N ASN A 380 11.77 -5.89 0.42
CA ASN A 380 12.20 -6.59 -0.79
C ASN A 380 13.73 -6.81 -0.77
N PRO A 381 14.27 -7.53 0.23
CA PRO A 381 15.71 -7.68 0.39
C PRO A 381 16.29 -8.49 -0.76
N LYS A 382 17.54 -8.20 -1.12
CA LYS A 382 18.29 -9.07 -2.03
C LYS A 382 18.38 -10.48 -1.43
N PRO A 383 18.20 -11.54 -2.24
CA PRO A 383 18.38 -12.89 -1.75
C PRO A 383 19.81 -13.09 -1.24
N LEU A 384 19.94 -13.78 -0.11
CA LEU A 384 21.20 -14.43 0.22
C LEU A 384 21.35 -15.61 -0.75
N MET A 385 22.19 -15.44 -1.75
CA MET A 385 22.50 -16.48 -2.74
C MET A 385 23.47 -17.49 -2.13
N ALA A 386 23.38 -18.75 -2.56
CA ALA A 386 24.54 -19.65 -2.48
C ALA A 386 25.70 -18.96 -3.21
N GLY A 387 26.85 -18.79 -2.56
CA GLY A 387 27.98 -18.04 -3.14
C GLY A 387 28.60 -18.74 -4.36
N ASP A 388 29.74 -18.24 -4.85
CA ASP A 388 30.51 -18.91 -5.94
C ASP A 388 30.94 -20.35 -5.59
N ASP A 389 30.89 -20.71 -4.31
CA ASP A 389 31.03 -22.07 -3.82
C ASP A 389 29.64 -22.68 -3.60
N PRO A 390 29.16 -23.57 -4.49
CA PRO A 390 27.87 -24.24 -4.34
C PRO A 390 27.78 -25.14 -3.09
N ALA A 391 28.90 -25.39 -2.38
CA ALA A 391 28.87 -26.07 -1.07
C ALA A 391 28.61 -25.12 0.12
N ARG A 392 28.63 -23.80 -0.08
CA ARG A 392 28.45 -22.81 1.00
C ARG A 392 27.01 -22.33 1.07
N ASN A 393 26.24 -22.97 1.95
CA ASN A 393 24.88 -22.57 2.28
C ASN A 393 24.87 -21.28 3.14
N PRO A 394 24.12 -20.22 2.75
CA PRO A 394 24.09 -18.95 3.49
C PRO A 394 23.32 -19.03 4.82
N TYR A 395 22.56 -20.10 5.05
CA TYR A 395 21.73 -20.32 6.24
C TYR A 395 22.26 -21.42 7.16
N ARG A 396 23.42 -22.03 6.84
CA ARG A 396 24.03 -23.08 7.65
C ARG A 396 25.49 -22.81 7.96
N ASP A 397 25.97 -23.39 9.05
CA ASP A 397 27.39 -23.45 9.34
C ASP A 397 28.09 -24.61 8.59
N ALA A 398 29.41 -24.73 8.80
CA ALA A 398 30.23 -25.74 8.13
C ALA A 398 29.87 -27.19 8.51
N GLU A 399 29.17 -27.39 9.62
CA GLU A 399 28.67 -28.68 10.09
C GLU A 399 27.25 -28.99 9.61
N GLY A 400 26.63 -28.10 8.82
CA GLY A 400 25.27 -28.26 8.30
C GLY A 400 24.15 -27.85 9.26
N ARG A 401 24.50 -27.22 10.40
CA ARG A 401 23.51 -26.74 11.38
C ARG A 401 22.92 -25.41 10.92
N LEU A 402 21.65 -25.16 11.21
CA LEU A 402 20.95 -23.92 10.88
C LEU A 402 21.49 -22.75 11.69
N LEU A 403 21.87 -21.68 11.00
CA LEU A 403 22.20 -20.39 11.62
C LEU A 403 20.93 -19.76 12.21
N PRO A 404 20.97 -19.23 13.43
CA PRO A 404 19.86 -18.46 13.97
C PRO A 404 19.67 -17.15 13.20
N GLN A 405 18.42 -16.67 13.09
CA GLN A 405 18.13 -15.34 12.58
C GLN A 405 18.12 -14.34 13.74
N ALA A 406 18.94 -13.30 13.66
CA ALA A 406 18.98 -12.20 14.60
C ALA A 406 18.02 -11.07 14.19
N ALA A 407 17.29 -10.52 15.15
CA ALA A 407 16.60 -9.25 15.01
C ALA A 407 17.58 -8.11 15.36
N ARG A 408 17.71 -7.12 14.47
CA ARG A 408 18.49 -5.90 14.71
C ARG A 408 17.57 -4.76 15.12
N PHE A 409 17.88 -4.11 16.23
CA PHE A 409 17.15 -2.95 16.75
C PHE A 409 17.98 -1.68 16.66
N ARG A 410 17.29 -0.58 16.33
CA ARG A 410 17.82 0.77 16.15
C ARG A 410 17.03 1.73 17.03
N ILE A 411 17.67 2.80 17.48
CA ILE A 411 17.02 3.89 18.22
C ILE A 411 17.02 5.13 17.35
N TYR A 412 15.86 5.76 17.21
CA TYR A 412 15.74 7.05 16.53
C TYR A 412 15.34 8.14 17.52
N GLY A 413 15.98 9.30 17.39
CA GLY A 413 15.55 10.52 18.05
C GLY A 413 14.44 11.16 17.24
N VAL A 414 13.30 11.43 17.88
CA VAL A 414 12.13 12.05 17.25
C VAL A 414 11.80 13.38 17.89
N ASN A 415 11.24 14.28 17.09
CA ASN A 415 10.75 15.57 17.57
C ASN A 415 9.36 15.46 18.21
N ALA A 416 8.80 16.59 18.67
CA ALA A 416 7.50 16.61 19.35
C ALA A 416 6.33 16.18 18.46
N MET A 417 6.50 16.20 17.13
CA MET A 417 5.52 15.69 16.16
C MET A 417 5.68 14.19 15.88
N GLY A 418 6.67 13.52 16.49
CA GLY A 418 6.99 12.11 16.23
C GLY A 418 7.79 11.86 14.95
N ARG A 419 8.29 12.91 14.28
CA ARG A 419 9.11 12.75 13.07
C ARG A 419 10.53 12.36 13.44
N ILE A 420 11.11 11.42 12.69
CA ILE A 420 12.50 11.01 12.85
C ILE A 420 13.42 12.18 12.49
N VAL A 421 14.29 12.55 13.44
CA VAL A 421 15.34 13.56 13.25
C VAL A 421 16.65 12.91 12.84
N ARG A 422 17.01 11.78 13.47
CA ARG A 422 18.18 10.94 13.15
C ARG A 422 18.20 9.64 13.95
N GLU A 423 18.97 8.66 13.48
CA GLU A 423 19.38 7.49 14.28
C GLU A 423 20.30 7.94 15.43
N LEU A 424 20.14 7.35 16.62
CA LEU A 424 20.98 7.56 17.79
C LEU A 424 21.92 6.36 17.98
N THR A 425 23.22 6.60 17.88
CA THR A 425 24.31 5.61 18.07
C THR A 425 25.32 6.10 19.11
N ALA A 426 25.95 5.19 19.86
CA ALA A 426 26.72 5.57 21.05
C ALA A 426 28.00 6.39 20.77
N ALA A 427 28.64 6.22 19.60
CA ALA A 427 29.89 6.93 19.28
C ALA A 427 29.68 8.31 18.63
N ASP A 428 28.80 8.42 17.63
CA ASP A 428 28.76 9.61 16.76
C ASP A 428 27.59 10.56 17.05
N SER A 429 26.60 10.10 17.83
CA SER A 429 25.37 10.89 18.05
C SER A 429 25.35 11.70 19.35
N GLY A 430 26.33 11.51 20.25
CA GLY A 430 26.27 12.06 21.61
C GLY A 430 25.25 11.38 22.51
N ALA A 431 24.72 10.22 22.10
CA ALA A 431 23.82 9.39 22.88
C ALA A 431 24.60 8.36 23.71
N ASP A 432 24.20 8.16 24.96
CA ASP A 432 24.63 7.09 25.85
C ASP A 432 23.46 6.09 25.97
N ILE A 433 23.66 4.84 25.54
CA ILE A 433 22.60 3.85 25.33
C ILE A 433 22.86 2.58 26.12
N THR A 434 21.94 2.25 27.03
CA THR A 434 21.86 0.95 27.68
C THR A 434 20.65 0.19 27.18
N TRP A 435 20.87 -0.86 26.39
CA TRP A 435 19.82 -1.75 25.90
C TRP A 435 19.36 -2.72 26.97
N LYS A 436 18.08 -3.08 26.95
CA LYS A 436 17.43 -4.04 27.85
C LYS A 436 16.58 -5.04 27.08
N VAL A 437 16.70 -6.31 27.42
CA VAL A 437 15.90 -7.40 26.84
C VAL A 437 15.44 -8.34 27.95
N HIS A 438 14.18 -8.76 27.90
CA HIS A 438 13.62 -9.76 28.82
C HIS A 438 12.86 -10.81 28.02
N LEU A 439 13.40 -12.03 27.90
CA LEU A 439 12.73 -13.14 27.21
C LEU A 439 12.12 -14.13 28.20
N ALA A 440 10.90 -14.58 27.90
CA ALA A 440 10.30 -15.72 28.59
C ALA A 440 9.48 -16.60 27.65
N ASN A 441 9.30 -17.86 28.04
CA ASN A 441 8.40 -18.84 27.44
C ASN A 441 7.38 -19.27 28.49
N LYS A 442 6.10 -19.11 28.17
CA LYS A 442 4.97 -19.46 29.05
C LYS A 442 4.06 -20.53 28.47
N LYS A 443 4.44 -21.18 27.36
CA LYS A 443 3.59 -22.14 26.63
C LYS A 443 3.08 -23.28 27.52
N SER A 444 3.97 -23.89 28.29
CA SER A 444 3.66 -25.03 29.16
C SER A 444 2.81 -24.63 30.37
N ALA A 445 2.89 -23.37 30.79
CA ALA A 445 2.08 -22.78 31.86
C ALA A 445 0.70 -22.28 31.38
N TRP A 446 0.48 -22.21 30.06
CA TRP A 446 -0.73 -21.66 29.46
C TRP A 446 -1.79 -22.73 29.14
N TYR A 447 -2.83 -22.33 28.42
CA TYR A 447 -3.88 -23.21 27.93
C TYR A 447 -3.47 -23.89 26.62
N GLY A 448 -4.02 -25.08 26.37
CA GLY A 448 -3.83 -25.80 25.12
C GLY A 448 -4.53 -25.09 23.96
N PHE A 449 -4.01 -25.22 22.74
CA PHE A 449 -4.67 -24.66 21.56
C PHE A 449 -5.72 -25.64 21.02
N GLN A 450 -6.98 -25.21 20.93
CA GLN A 450 -8.06 -25.96 20.29
C GLN A 450 -8.53 -25.28 19.02
N LEU A 451 -8.87 -24.00 19.13
CA LEU A 451 -9.23 -23.11 18.04
C LEU A 451 -8.90 -21.67 18.46
N ALA A 452 -8.85 -20.76 17.50
CA ALA A 452 -8.88 -19.33 17.80
C ALA A 452 -10.17 -19.00 18.58
N LEU A 453 -10.06 -18.28 19.71
CA LEU A 453 -11.21 -18.06 20.61
C LEU A 453 -12.05 -16.84 20.24
N ASP A 454 -11.64 -16.07 19.24
CA ASP A 454 -12.33 -14.88 18.74
C ASP A 454 -13.21 -15.16 17.51
N ILE A 455 -13.35 -16.43 17.11
CA ILE A 455 -14.27 -16.86 16.06
C ILE A 455 -15.47 -17.64 16.62
N PRO A 456 -16.66 -17.56 15.99
CA PRO A 456 -17.86 -18.25 16.47
C PRO A 456 -17.72 -19.77 16.62
N GLU A 457 -16.94 -20.41 15.74
CA GLU A 457 -16.77 -21.88 15.70
C GLU A 457 -16.06 -22.42 16.95
N ALA A 458 -15.37 -21.57 17.72
CA ALA A 458 -14.71 -21.95 18.96
C ALA A 458 -15.66 -22.61 19.96
N ALA A 459 -16.95 -22.23 19.96
CA ALA A 459 -17.98 -22.82 20.82
C ALA A 459 -18.29 -24.29 20.49
N SER A 460 -17.90 -24.76 19.30
CA SER A 460 -18.10 -26.13 18.81
C SER A 460 -16.88 -27.03 19.01
N ALA A 461 -15.70 -26.44 19.20
CA ALA A 461 -14.47 -27.18 19.49
C ALA A 461 -14.48 -27.74 20.92
N ASP A 462 -13.54 -28.64 21.20
CA ASP A 462 -13.35 -29.12 22.57
C ASP A 462 -12.84 -28.00 23.50
N PRO A 463 -13.14 -28.06 24.82
CA PRO A 463 -12.75 -26.99 25.74
C PRO A 463 -11.24 -26.74 25.76
N THR A 464 -10.87 -25.45 25.71
CA THR A 464 -9.47 -25.01 25.84
C THR A 464 -9.06 -25.06 27.31
N THR A 465 -8.41 -26.15 27.72
CA THR A 465 -8.01 -26.41 29.12
C THR A 465 -6.55 -26.05 29.38
N LEU A 466 -6.18 -25.89 30.65
CA LEU A 466 -4.77 -25.70 31.04
C LEU A 466 -3.91 -26.86 30.56
N ARG A 467 -2.74 -26.56 29.98
CA ARG A 467 -1.65 -27.54 29.84
C ARG A 467 -1.08 -27.86 31.21
N ASN A 468 -0.61 -29.08 31.41
CA ASN A 468 -0.02 -29.54 32.67
C ASN A 468 -0.95 -29.36 33.88
N PRO A 469 -2.27 -29.66 33.80
CA PRO A 469 -3.23 -29.26 34.83
C PRO A 469 -2.99 -29.94 36.18
N THR A 470 -2.22 -31.03 36.21
CA THR A 470 -1.84 -31.76 37.43
C THR A 470 -0.66 -31.13 38.18
N VAL A 471 0.04 -30.16 37.58
CA VAL A 471 1.18 -29.47 38.19
C VAL A 471 0.70 -28.30 39.04
N ALA A 472 0.80 -28.43 40.37
CA ALA A 472 0.36 -27.41 41.32
C ALA A 472 1.25 -26.15 41.29
N ASP A 473 2.57 -26.31 41.20
CA ASP A 473 3.51 -25.20 41.05
C ASP A 473 3.55 -24.74 39.58
N ARG A 474 2.67 -23.81 39.22
CA ARG A 474 2.58 -23.28 37.85
C ARG A 474 3.81 -22.47 37.44
N GLN A 475 4.59 -21.92 38.39
CA GLN A 475 5.80 -21.17 38.06
C GLN A 475 6.91 -22.10 37.54
N ALA A 476 6.93 -23.36 37.98
CA ALA A 476 7.86 -24.37 37.47
C ALA A 476 7.68 -24.69 35.97
N LEU A 477 6.57 -24.25 35.36
CA LEU A 477 6.26 -24.42 33.94
C LEU A 477 6.65 -23.22 33.08
N VAL A 478 7.14 -22.13 33.69
CA VAL A 478 7.57 -20.91 33.01
C VAL A 478 9.10 -20.94 32.88
N LEU A 479 9.59 -20.64 31.68
CA LEU A 479 11.02 -20.43 31.44
C LEU A 479 11.25 -18.94 31.25
N ASP A 480 11.76 -18.29 32.28
CA ASP A 480 12.02 -16.86 32.30
C ASP A 480 13.52 -16.60 32.47
N ALA A 481 14.14 -15.89 31.53
CA ALA A 481 15.55 -15.49 31.61
C ALA A 481 15.76 -14.23 32.47
N GLY A 482 14.70 -13.48 32.77
CA GLY A 482 14.80 -12.18 33.43
C GLY A 482 15.24 -11.05 32.48
N GLU A 483 15.26 -9.82 33.01
CA GLU A 483 15.76 -8.65 32.29
C GLU A 483 17.29 -8.61 32.33
N HIS A 484 17.90 -8.47 31.16
CA HIS A 484 19.34 -8.29 30.99
C HIS A 484 19.62 -6.99 30.26
N ALA A 485 20.79 -6.39 30.56
CA ALA A 485 21.21 -5.14 29.97
C ALA A 485 22.64 -5.18 29.43
N ILE A 486 22.88 -4.48 28.32
CA ILE A 486 24.22 -4.20 27.79
C ILE A 486 24.37 -2.71 27.52
N HIS A 487 25.54 -2.17 27.84
CA HIS A 487 25.88 -0.77 27.61
C HIS A 487 26.62 -0.65 26.28
N ALA A 488 25.99 -0.05 25.26
CA ALA A 488 26.56 0.00 23.92
C ALA A 488 27.90 0.77 23.92
N GLY A 489 28.96 0.13 23.42
CA GLY A 489 30.31 0.70 23.37
C GLY A 489 31.13 0.62 24.67
N HIS A 490 30.55 0.17 25.79
CA HIS A 490 31.21 0.15 27.09
C HIS A 490 31.05 -1.19 27.86
N GLY A 491 32.14 -1.71 28.42
CA GLY A 491 32.08 -2.94 29.23
C GLY A 491 31.63 -4.17 28.43
N ARG A 492 30.89 -5.08 29.08
CA ARG A 492 30.42 -6.34 28.47
C ARG A 492 29.35 -6.05 27.40
N GLN A 493 29.68 -6.32 26.13
CA GLN A 493 28.82 -6.06 24.97
C GLN A 493 27.86 -7.21 24.60
N SER A 494 27.79 -8.27 25.40
CA SER A 494 27.04 -9.48 25.03
C SER A 494 26.55 -10.24 26.27
N HIS A 495 25.32 -10.76 26.23
CA HIS A 495 24.73 -11.59 27.29
C HIS A 495 23.94 -12.77 26.71
N GLU A 496 24.11 -13.95 27.30
CA GLU A 496 23.24 -15.10 27.00
C GLU A 496 22.00 -15.03 27.87
N LEU A 497 20.83 -15.22 27.27
CA LEU A 497 19.53 -15.17 27.91
C LEU A 497 19.14 -16.60 28.27
N VAL A 498 19.53 -17.05 29.47
CA VAL A 498 19.34 -18.42 29.94
C VAL A 498 18.29 -18.44 31.04
N ALA A 499 17.19 -19.16 30.81
CA ALA A 499 16.15 -19.40 31.78
C ALA A 499 16.53 -20.51 32.78
N GLY A 500 15.71 -20.67 33.81
CA GLY A 500 15.83 -21.76 34.77
C GLY A 500 15.58 -23.15 34.18
N LYS A 501 15.46 -24.13 35.07
CA LYS A 501 15.21 -25.53 34.74
C LYS A 501 13.70 -25.79 34.65
N PHE A 502 13.24 -26.40 33.57
CA PHE A 502 11.83 -26.78 33.42
C PHE A 502 11.44 -27.79 34.51
N MET A 503 10.36 -27.54 35.25
CA MET A 503 9.89 -28.36 36.37
C MET A 503 10.97 -28.66 37.42
N HIS A 504 11.95 -27.76 37.60
CA HIS A 504 13.11 -27.91 38.49
C HIS A 504 14.05 -29.08 38.13
N GLN A 505 13.96 -29.61 36.90
CA GLN A 505 14.71 -30.78 36.43
C GLN A 505 15.50 -30.49 35.13
N GLY A 506 16.51 -31.31 34.86
CA GLY A 506 17.32 -31.20 33.65
C GLY A 506 18.30 -30.02 33.67
N GLU A 507 18.61 -29.51 32.48
CA GLU A 507 19.54 -28.40 32.26
C GLU A 507 18.80 -27.06 32.12
N PRO A 508 19.45 -25.92 32.45
CA PRO A 508 18.92 -24.60 32.15
C PRO A 508 18.59 -24.43 30.66
N VAL A 509 17.51 -23.73 30.34
CA VAL A 509 17.05 -23.56 28.95
C VAL A 509 17.59 -22.25 28.38
N TYR A 510 18.37 -22.35 27.31
CA TYR A 510 18.86 -21.18 26.57
C TYR A 510 17.75 -20.61 25.69
N LEU A 511 17.35 -19.35 25.91
CA LEU A 511 16.30 -18.66 25.15
C LEU A 511 16.85 -17.71 24.09
N GLY A 512 18.14 -17.38 24.13
CA GLY A 512 18.74 -16.46 23.16
C GLY A 512 20.02 -15.79 23.63
N ARG A 513 20.45 -14.81 22.85
CA ARG A 513 21.60 -13.95 23.17
C ARG A 513 21.30 -12.52 22.70
N MET A 514 21.72 -11.54 23.49
CA MET A 514 21.72 -10.13 23.12
C MET A 514 23.15 -9.60 23.03
N TRP A 515 23.48 -8.81 22.01
CA TRP A 515 24.79 -8.19 21.88
C TRP A 515 24.81 -6.94 20.99
N CYS A 516 25.91 -6.19 21.05
CA CYS A 516 26.30 -5.19 20.05
C CYS A 516 27.58 -5.68 19.35
N GLU A 517 27.65 -5.54 18.03
CA GLU A 517 28.85 -5.90 17.28
C GLU A 517 29.99 -4.92 17.55
N LYS A 518 31.23 -5.34 17.30
CA LYS A 518 32.37 -4.44 17.47
C LYS A 518 32.28 -3.30 16.45
N GLY A 519 32.10 -2.07 16.96
CA GLY A 519 31.99 -0.88 16.13
C GLY A 519 30.57 -0.58 15.63
N ASP A 520 29.59 -1.43 15.95
CA ASP A 520 28.16 -1.15 15.72
C ASP A 520 27.43 -1.18 17.07
N HIS A 521 26.75 -0.09 17.39
CA HIS A 521 26.06 0.12 18.67
C HIS A 521 24.59 -0.33 18.64
N ARG A 522 24.13 -0.86 17.52
CA ARG A 522 22.80 -1.44 17.36
C ARG A 522 22.71 -2.75 18.13
N LEU A 523 21.53 -3.02 18.67
CA LEU A 523 21.27 -4.25 19.41
C LEU A 523 20.93 -5.37 18.42
N LEU A 524 21.60 -6.51 18.57
CA LEU A 524 21.23 -7.77 17.94
C LEU A 524 20.71 -8.73 19.01
N VAL A 525 19.63 -9.44 18.68
CA VAL A 525 19.07 -10.48 19.54
C VAL A 525 18.74 -11.72 18.72
N THR A 526 19.23 -12.88 19.16
CA THR A 526 18.87 -14.21 18.62
C THR A 526 18.00 -14.97 19.60
N GLY A 527 17.32 -16.01 19.09
CA GLY A 527 16.50 -16.93 19.86
C GLY A 527 17.23 -18.18 20.37
N GLY A 528 16.43 -19.15 20.83
CA GLY A 528 16.89 -20.47 21.26
C GLY A 528 17.58 -21.29 20.16
N ARG A 529 18.08 -22.46 20.54
CA ARG A 529 18.82 -23.40 19.67
C ARG A 529 17.96 -24.54 19.12
N GLY A 530 16.64 -24.47 19.30
CA GLY A 530 15.68 -25.48 18.86
C GLY A 530 15.62 -26.70 19.76
N LYS A 531 16.03 -26.56 21.02
CA LYS A 531 15.98 -27.65 22.00
C LYS A 531 14.60 -27.72 22.64
N SER A 532 13.92 -28.84 22.39
CA SER A 532 12.63 -29.19 23.01
C SER A 532 12.75 -30.51 23.76
N ALA A 533 12.13 -30.61 24.93
CA ALA A 533 12.19 -31.82 25.75
C ALA A 533 10.94 -31.99 26.63
N SER A 534 10.67 -33.24 27.01
CA SER A 534 9.75 -33.56 28.09
C SER A 534 10.50 -33.77 29.40
N TYR A 535 9.88 -33.42 30.53
CA TYR A 535 10.50 -33.56 31.86
C TYR A 535 10.83 -35.00 32.23
N ASN A 536 10.17 -35.99 31.61
CA ASN A 536 10.29 -37.41 31.92
C ASN A 536 10.66 -38.29 30.70
N GLY A 537 11.02 -37.68 29.56
CA GLY A 537 11.41 -38.42 28.35
C GLY A 537 10.26 -39.09 27.58
N THR A 538 8.99 -38.73 27.85
CA THR A 538 7.86 -39.20 27.02
C THR A 538 7.92 -38.63 25.61
N LYS A 539 7.43 -39.40 24.63
CA LYS A 539 7.22 -38.93 23.24
C LYS A 539 6.10 -37.89 23.17
N ALA A 540 6.21 -36.93 22.25
CA ALA A 540 5.10 -36.08 21.88
C ALA A 540 4.10 -36.87 21.04
N ILE A 541 2.80 -36.63 21.21
CA ILE A 541 1.73 -37.42 20.58
C ILE A 541 0.68 -36.57 19.86
N THR A 542 0.63 -35.26 20.11
CA THR A 542 -0.26 -34.32 19.42
C THR A 542 0.55 -33.23 18.71
N PHE A 543 -0.09 -32.50 17.78
CA PHE A 543 0.57 -31.44 17.03
C PHE A 543 0.98 -30.23 17.91
N GLY A 544 0.38 -30.04 19.09
CA GLY A 544 0.68 -28.82 19.86
C GLY A 544 0.26 -28.77 21.33
N ASN A 545 -0.42 -29.80 21.86
CA ASN A 545 -0.77 -29.89 23.28
C ASN A 545 -0.13 -31.15 23.86
N ASN A 546 1.16 -31.07 24.18
CA ASN A 546 1.92 -32.18 24.73
C ASN A 546 2.24 -31.91 26.22
N GLU A 547 1.69 -32.74 27.09
CA GLU A 547 1.85 -32.64 28.54
C GLU A 547 3.29 -32.96 28.95
N GLY A 548 3.83 -32.17 29.87
CA GLY A 548 5.19 -32.30 30.38
C GLY A 548 6.29 -31.79 29.44
N TRP A 549 5.94 -31.14 28.33
CA TRP A 549 6.89 -30.63 27.34
C TRP A 549 7.18 -29.14 27.51
N HIS A 550 8.37 -28.74 27.06
CA HIS A 550 8.77 -27.35 26.83
C HIS A 550 9.58 -27.21 25.52
N ASP A 551 9.76 -25.98 25.07
CA ASP A 551 10.68 -25.61 23.99
C ASP A 551 11.44 -24.33 24.36
N ASP A 552 12.26 -23.82 23.43
CA ASP A 552 13.09 -22.62 23.60
C ASP A 552 12.70 -21.45 22.67
N THR A 553 11.46 -21.45 22.17
CA THR A 553 10.85 -20.21 21.67
C THR A 553 10.60 -19.26 22.83
N SER A 554 10.42 -17.97 22.57
CA SER A 554 10.14 -16.98 23.61
C SER A 554 9.68 -15.67 23.00
N ASP A 555 9.25 -14.74 23.84
CA ASP A 555 9.05 -13.35 23.45
C ASP A 555 9.21 -12.44 24.67
N GLY A 556 9.36 -11.14 24.42
CA GLY A 556 9.28 -10.16 25.48
C GLY A 556 9.76 -8.76 25.08
N PRO A 557 9.80 -7.84 26.05
CA PRO A 557 10.10 -6.44 25.80
C PRO A 557 11.57 -6.22 25.42
N VAL A 558 11.77 -5.28 24.51
CA VAL A 558 13.06 -4.66 24.18
C VAL A 558 12.95 -3.18 24.52
N ASP A 559 13.77 -2.72 25.45
CA ASP A 559 13.74 -1.35 25.96
C ASP A 559 15.16 -0.75 26.00
N ALA A 560 15.27 0.53 26.31
CA ALA A 560 16.56 1.19 26.48
C ALA A 560 16.49 2.32 27.51
N VAL A 561 17.64 2.62 28.12
CA VAL A 561 17.89 3.91 28.77
C VAL A 561 18.77 4.71 27.81
N VAL A 562 18.28 5.88 27.37
CA VAL A 562 18.96 6.74 26.41
C VAL A 562 19.21 8.10 27.04
N LYS A 563 20.47 8.52 27.11
CA LYS A 563 20.85 9.89 27.48
C LYS A 563 21.48 10.59 26.30
N LEU A 564 20.85 11.65 25.80
CA LEU A 564 21.38 12.47 24.73
C LEU A 564 22.07 13.71 25.35
N ASN A 565 23.38 13.83 25.17
CA ASN A 565 24.17 14.92 25.75
C ASN A 565 23.97 15.10 27.27
N GLY A 566 23.80 13.99 27.99
CA GLY A 566 23.55 13.95 29.43
C GLY A 566 22.08 14.09 29.86
N MET A 567 21.15 14.42 28.95
CA MET A 567 19.71 14.47 29.22
C MET A 567 19.07 13.11 28.92
N GLU A 568 18.38 12.53 29.91
CA GLU A 568 17.62 11.29 29.72
C GLU A 568 16.37 11.55 28.87
N LEU A 569 16.20 10.76 27.80
CA LEU A 569 15.04 10.83 26.91
C LEU A 569 13.99 9.79 27.32
N PRO A 570 12.69 10.10 27.21
CA PRO A 570 11.66 9.05 27.23
C PRO A 570 11.85 8.13 26.03
N VAL A 571 11.73 6.82 26.25
CA VAL A 571 11.90 5.79 25.21
C VAL A 571 10.55 5.13 24.93
N THR A 572 10.14 5.07 23.66
CA THR A 572 9.09 4.14 23.23
C THR A 572 9.71 2.76 23.02
N PRO A 573 9.31 1.74 23.79
CA PRO A 573 9.91 0.42 23.75
C PRO A 573 9.42 -0.41 22.56
N ALA A 574 10.13 -1.48 22.23
CA ALA A 574 9.76 -2.46 21.24
C ALA A 574 9.50 -3.84 21.89
N TRP A 575 9.13 -4.82 21.07
CA TRP A 575 8.99 -6.22 21.45
C TRP A 575 9.85 -7.11 20.56
N ILE A 576 10.25 -8.27 21.05
CA ILE A 576 10.86 -9.32 20.24
C ILE A 576 10.05 -10.60 20.33
N VAL A 577 9.87 -11.26 19.18
CA VAL A 577 9.29 -12.61 19.07
C VAL A 577 10.36 -13.55 18.53
N VAL A 578 10.62 -14.64 19.26
CA VAL A 578 11.49 -15.74 18.84
C VAL A 578 10.63 -16.85 18.25
N ALA A 579 10.68 -16.97 16.93
CA ALA A 579 9.89 -17.89 16.14
C ALA A 579 10.68 -19.16 15.73
N PRO A 580 9.97 -20.20 15.24
CA PRO A 580 10.58 -21.28 14.48
C PRO A 580 11.46 -20.80 13.30
N PRO A 581 12.35 -21.67 12.78
CA PRO A 581 13.13 -21.40 11.58
C PRO A 581 12.27 -20.98 10.39
N ASN A 582 12.86 -20.21 9.47
CA ASN A 582 12.23 -19.85 8.20
C ASN A 582 12.84 -20.69 7.08
N TYR A 583 12.15 -21.75 6.66
CA TYR A 583 12.60 -22.63 5.59
C TYR A 583 12.31 -22.07 4.18
N GLY A 584 11.60 -20.93 4.08
CA GLY A 584 11.36 -20.20 2.84
C GLY A 584 11.74 -18.72 2.98
N PRO A 585 13.03 -18.39 3.19
CA PRO A 585 13.51 -17.06 3.58
C PRO A 585 13.05 -15.92 2.65
N GLN A 586 12.92 -16.20 1.36
CA GLN A 586 12.48 -15.21 0.35
C GLN A 586 10.98 -15.21 0.07
N ARG A 587 10.22 -16.14 0.68
CA ARG A 587 8.79 -16.31 0.41
C ARG A 587 7.93 -15.61 1.46
N LYS A 588 6.83 -15.02 0.99
CA LYS A 588 5.79 -14.38 1.80
C LYS A 588 4.47 -15.13 1.59
N SER A 589 3.61 -15.15 2.61
CA SER A 589 2.22 -15.61 2.43
C SER A 589 1.42 -14.55 1.70
N VAL A 590 0.28 -14.94 1.12
CA VAL A 590 -0.64 -14.00 0.46
C VAL A 590 -1.11 -12.91 1.43
N ARG A 591 -1.43 -13.26 2.68
CA ARG A 591 -1.69 -12.32 3.77
C ARG A 591 -0.61 -12.46 4.86
N THR A 592 0.14 -11.39 5.04
CA THR A 592 1.25 -11.30 5.98
C THR A 592 0.80 -10.67 7.31
N MET A 593 1.65 -10.75 8.34
CA MET A 593 1.40 -10.06 9.61
C MET A 593 1.35 -8.54 9.45
N TRP A 594 2.11 -7.98 8.50
CA TRP A 594 2.00 -6.58 8.12
C TRP A 594 0.59 -6.23 7.65
N ASP A 595 0.03 -7.02 6.73
CA ASP A 595 -1.30 -6.77 6.17
C ASP A 595 -2.38 -6.81 7.27
N LEU A 596 -2.33 -7.84 8.13
CA LEU A 596 -3.28 -8.00 9.23
C LEU A 596 -3.17 -6.88 10.27
N MET A 597 -1.98 -6.57 10.76
CA MET A 597 -1.80 -5.54 11.79
C MET A 597 -2.13 -4.14 11.26
N ARG A 598 -1.86 -3.88 9.97
CA ARG A 598 -2.26 -2.63 9.30
C ARG A 598 -3.78 -2.52 9.22
N ASP A 599 -4.46 -3.59 8.83
CA ASP A 599 -5.93 -3.64 8.81
C ASP A 599 -6.50 -3.38 10.21
N VAL A 600 -5.99 -4.06 11.24
CA VAL A 600 -6.41 -3.82 12.64
C VAL A 600 -6.25 -2.34 13.03
N ALA A 601 -5.11 -1.72 12.71
CA ALA A 601 -4.86 -0.32 13.04
C ALA A 601 -5.80 0.65 12.29
N ILE A 602 -6.11 0.35 11.02
CA ILE A 602 -7.07 1.11 10.19
C ILE A 602 -8.48 0.99 10.75
N GLN A 603 -8.95 -0.24 11.00
CA GLN A 603 -10.29 -0.49 11.52
C GLN A 603 -10.47 0.10 12.93
N ALA A 604 -9.40 0.15 13.73
CA ALA A 604 -9.38 0.81 15.03
C ALA A 604 -9.32 2.35 14.97
N GLY A 605 -9.13 2.95 13.78
CA GLY A 605 -9.00 4.40 13.61
C GLY A 605 -7.68 4.98 14.13
N THR A 606 -6.67 4.13 14.34
CA THR A 606 -5.33 4.53 14.84
C THR A 606 -4.31 4.73 13.72
N LEU A 607 -4.61 4.23 12.51
CA LEU A 607 -3.87 4.47 11.29
C LEU A 607 -4.83 4.96 10.21
N PRO A 608 -4.58 6.08 9.52
CA PRO A 608 -5.44 6.53 8.45
C PRO A 608 -5.40 5.56 7.26
N LYS A 609 -6.57 5.18 6.76
CA LYS A 609 -6.68 4.45 5.49
C LYS A 609 -6.30 5.39 4.33
N PRO A 610 -5.40 5.00 3.41
CA PRO A 610 -5.16 5.73 2.18
C PRO A 610 -6.46 5.99 1.39
N THR A 611 -6.58 7.18 0.80
CA THR A 611 -7.73 7.53 -0.05
C THR A 611 -7.81 6.65 -1.29
N ARG A 612 -6.66 6.27 -1.85
CA ARG A 612 -6.50 5.35 -2.98
C ARG A 612 -5.39 4.35 -2.64
N PRO A 613 -5.51 3.07 -3.05
CA PRO A 613 -4.42 2.12 -2.90
C PRO A 613 -3.30 2.38 -3.92
N SER A 614 -2.06 2.14 -3.51
CA SER A 614 -0.90 2.05 -4.39
C SER A 614 -0.95 0.74 -5.18
N PHE A 615 -0.77 0.80 -6.50
CA PHE A 615 -0.64 -0.44 -7.28
C PHE A 615 0.56 -1.26 -6.79
N THR A 616 1.70 -0.61 -6.59
CA THR A 616 2.97 -1.24 -6.24
C THR A 616 2.97 -1.82 -4.83
N HIS A 617 2.36 -1.15 -3.86
CA HIS A 617 2.46 -1.53 -2.45
C HIS A 617 1.22 -2.23 -1.89
N ASP A 618 0.04 -2.03 -2.47
CA ASP A 618 -1.23 -2.51 -1.93
C ASP A 618 -1.93 -3.55 -2.83
N ILE A 619 -1.82 -3.42 -4.16
CA ILE A 619 -2.51 -4.32 -5.12
C ILE A 619 -1.62 -5.45 -5.61
N TYR A 620 -0.52 -5.12 -6.29
CA TYR A 620 0.36 -6.08 -6.94
C TYR A 620 0.89 -7.16 -5.99
N PRO A 621 1.28 -6.85 -4.73
CA PRO A 621 1.79 -7.87 -3.81
C PRO A 621 0.80 -9.03 -3.56
N VAL A 622 -0.51 -8.81 -3.60
CA VAL A 622 -1.50 -9.89 -3.43
C VAL A 622 -1.34 -10.96 -4.51
N PHE A 623 -1.10 -10.55 -5.76
CA PHE A 623 -0.91 -11.42 -6.91
C PHE A 623 0.51 -12.01 -6.96
N GLU A 624 1.53 -11.17 -6.75
CA GLU A 624 2.93 -11.57 -6.77
C GLU A 624 3.23 -12.66 -5.73
N ARG A 625 2.66 -12.54 -4.52
CA ARG A 625 2.86 -13.52 -3.45
C ARG A 625 2.26 -14.88 -3.80
N MET A 626 1.12 -14.94 -4.51
CA MET A 626 0.55 -16.22 -4.99
C MET A 626 1.48 -16.91 -5.99
N THR A 627 2.03 -16.17 -6.95
CA THR A 627 3.05 -16.69 -7.87
C THR A 627 4.33 -17.07 -7.13
N GLY A 628 4.72 -16.32 -6.10
CA GLY A 628 5.87 -16.62 -5.27
C GLY A 628 5.77 -17.95 -4.52
N LEU A 629 4.56 -18.40 -4.14
CA LEU A 629 4.35 -19.67 -3.46
C LEU A 629 4.63 -20.91 -4.34
N GLN A 630 4.87 -20.74 -5.65
CA GLN A 630 5.23 -21.83 -6.57
C GLN A 630 6.46 -22.64 -6.12
N TRP A 631 7.36 -22.01 -5.37
CA TRP A 631 8.63 -22.60 -4.97
C TRP A 631 8.52 -23.53 -3.76
N VAL A 632 7.38 -23.47 -3.06
CA VAL A 632 7.17 -24.12 -1.77
C VAL A 632 5.87 -24.95 -1.72
N ASN A 633 5.07 -24.93 -2.78
CA ASN A 633 3.85 -25.73 -2.90
C ASN A 633 3.56 -26.06 -4.37
N ALA A 634 3.32 -27.34 -4.67
CA ALA A 634 3.11 -27.81 -6.04
C ALA A 634 1.76 -27.37 -6.63
N GLY A 635 0.73 -27.16 -5.82
CA GLY A 635 -0.56 -26.64 -6.28
C GLY A 635 -0.45 -25.19 -6.76
N PHE A 636 0.22 -24.34 -5.98
CA PHE A 636 0.55 -22.97 -6.41
C PHE A 636 1.49 -22.98 -7.63
N ALA A 637 2.43 -23.91 -7.72
CA ALA A 637 3.29 -24.05 -8.90
C ALA A 637 2.49 -24.35 -10.17
N ALA A 638 1.51 -25.26 -10.10
CA ALA A 638 0.64 -25.58 -11.21
C ALA A 638 -0.30 -24.41 -11.59
N GLY A 639 -0.87 -23.72 -10.61
CA GLY A 639 -1.84 -22.66 -10.82
C GLY A 639 -1.25 -21.30 -11.21
N PHE A 640 -0.10 -20.94 -10.66
CA PHE A 640 0.48 -19.58 -10.69
C PHE A 640 1.98 -19.53 -11.02
N GLY A 641 2.64 -20.70 -11.12
CA GLY A 641 4.09 -20.77 -11.32
C GLY A 641 4.56 -20.34 -12.71
N TRP A 642 5.88 -20.41 -12.92
CA TRP A 642 6.54 -20.03 -14.16
C TRP A 642 5.82 -20.54 -15.41
N ASN A 643 5.47 -19.61 -16.31
CA ASN A 643 4.74 -19.89 -17.56
C ASN A 643 3.33 -20.49 -17.40
N SER A 644 2.75 -20.52 -16.20
CA SER A 644 1.34 -20.86 -16.04
C SER A 644 0.42 -19.74 -16.55
N ALA A 645 -0.89 -20.01 -16.59
CA ALA A 645 -1.88 -19.02 -16.96
C ALA A 645 -1.90 -17.81 -16.02
N ASN A 646 -1.60 -17.99 -14.73
CA ASN A 646 -1.63 -16.94 -13.71
C ASN A 646 -0.22 -16.60 -13.18
N ASP A 647 0.78 -16.63 -14.05
CA ASP A 647 2.13 -16.14 -13.72
C ASP A 647 2.14 -14.61 -13.64
N PHE A 648 1.70 -14.06 -12.50
CA PHE A 648 1.57 -12.62 -12.31
C PHE A 648 2.91 -11.87 -12.22
N THR A 649 4.03 -12.56 -12.29
CA THR A 649 5.36 -11.93 -12.35
C THR A 649 5.77 -11.50 -13.74
N LYS A 650 5.03 -11.92 -14.77
CA LYS A 650 5.34 -11.55 -16.15
C LYS A 650 5.01 -10.09 -16.46
N PRO A 651 5.82 -9.40 -17.28
CA PRO A 651 5.57 -8.02 -17.68
C PRO A 651 4.16 -7.79 -18.28
N GLU A 652 3.64 -8.74 -19.07
CA GLU A 652 2.30 -8.63 -19.64
C GLU A 652 1.18 -8.66 -18.57
N TRP A 653 1.38 -9.43 -17.50
CA TRP A 653 0.44 -9.47 -16.39
C TRP A 653 0.52 -8.20 -15.57
N ILE A 654 1.73 -7.73 -15.27
CA ILE A 654 1.93 -6.47 -14.54
C ILE A 654 1.27 -5.30 -15.29
N ALA A 655 1.53 -5.16 -16.59
CA ALA A 655 0.93 -4.11 -17.43
C ALA A 655 -0.60 -4.21 -17.47
N ARG A 656 -1.15 -5.44 -17.50
CA ARG A 656 -2.59 -5.66 -17.43
C ARG A 656 -3.16 -5.35 -16.05
N LEU A 657 -2.48 -5.69 -14.97
CA LEU A 657 -2.97 -5.43 -13.61
C LEU A 657 -2.91 -3.92 -13.28
N SER A 658 -1.94 -3.17 -13.82
CA SER A 658 -1.81 -1.73 -13.61
C SER A 658 -2.66 -0.88 -14.55
N ASP A 659 -3.20 -1.44 -15.64
CA ASP A 659 -4.08 -0.71 -16.55
C ASP A 659 -5.43 -0.38 -15.88
N ARG A 660 -5.64 0.92 -15.64
CA ARG A 660 -6.84 1.52 -15.03
C ARG A 660 -8.03 1.65 -15.97
N SER A 661 -7.84 1.49 -17.28
CA SER A 661 -8.86 1.75 -18.30
C SER A 661 -10.15 0.94 -18.07
N LEU A 662 -11.28 1.46 -18.55
CA LEU A 662 -12.54 0.70 -18.60
C LEU A 662 -12.41 -0.57 -19.43
N ALA A 663 -11.59 -0.56 -20.48
CA ALA A 663 -11.40 -1.72 -21.34
C ALA A 663 -10.90 -2.95 -20.56
N ASN A 664 -10.12 -2.69 -19.49
CA ASN A 664 -9.57 -3.72 -18.63
C ASN A 664 -10.37 -3.95 -17.33
N GLN A 665 -11.41 -3.14 -17.05
CA GLN A 665 -12.20 -3.23 -15.81
C GLN A 665 -12.80 -4.61 -15.59
N GLU A 666 -13.35 -5.25 -16.62
CA GLU A 666 -13.95 -6.58 -16.46
C GLU A 666 -12.91 -7.67 -16.18
N THR A 667 -11.69 -7.55 -16.71
CA THR A 667 -10.60 -8.45 -16.32
C THR A 667 -10.22 -8.29 -14.85
N ARG A 668 -10.11 -7.04 -14.37
CA ARG A 668 -9.91 -6.77 -12.94
C ARG A 668 -11.05 -7.34 -12.09
N ARG A 669 -12.30 -7.19 -12.54
CA ARG A 669 -13.49 -7.73 -11.86
C ARG A 669 -13.45 -9.25 -11.77
N VAL A 670 -13.10 -9.95 -12.85
CA VAL A 670 -12.97 -11.42 -12.86
C VAL A 670 -11.90 -11.88 -11.87
N LEU A 671 -10.75 -11.22 -11.84
CA LEU A 671 -9.68 -11.53 -10.89
C LEU A 671 -10.11 -11.24 -9.44
N LYS A 672 -10.76 -10.11 -9.17
CA LYS A 672 -11.30 -9.79 -7.84
C LYS A 672 -12.32 -10.82 -7.38
N ASN A 673 -13.21 -11.27 -8.27
CA ASN A 673 -14.19 -12.31 -7.98
C ASN A 673 -13.58 -13.71 -7.80
N SER A 674 -12.30 -13.89 -8.08
CA SER A 674 -11.58 -15.14 -7.77
C SER A 674 -11.16 -15.20 -6.30
N PHE A 675 -11.09 -14.06 -5.59
CA PHE A 675 -10.81 -14.03 -4.16
C PHE A 675 -12.06 -14.27 -3.33
N ARG A 676 -11.87 -14.93 -2.18
CA ARG A 676 -12.94 -15.33 -1.27
C ARG A 676 -13.77 -14.15 -0.76
N HIS A 677 -15.08 -14.30 -0.85
CA HIS A 677 -16.06 -13.45 -0.22
C HIS A 677 -17.03 -14.31 0.60
N ASP A 678 -16.84 -14.34 1.93
CA ASP A 678 -17.50 -15.28 2.84
C ASP A 678 -19.02 -15.36 2.69
N ALA A 679 -19.68 -14.23 2.41
CA ALA A 679 -21.13 -14.15 2.22
C ALA A 679 -21.65 -14.88 0.95
N VAL A 680 -20.78 -15.16 -0.01
CA VAL A 680 -21.10 -15.80 -1.30
C VAL A 680 -20.53 -17.20 -1.37
N ASP A 681 -19.25 -17.35 -1.01
CA ASP A 681 -18.51 -18.60 -1.24
C ASP A 681 -18.65 -19.62 -0.11
N SER A 682 -19.00 -19.15 1.10
CA SER A 682 -19.11 -19.98 2.28
C SER A 682 -17.86 -20.87 2.47
N TRP A 683 -18.01 -22.18 2.66
CA TRP A 683 -16.91 -23.15 2.82
C TRP A 683 -16.35 -23.71 1.50
N SER A 684 -16.52 -23.02 0.35
CA SER A 684 -15.97 -23.50 -0.92
C SER A 684 -14.42 -23.47 -0.92
N PRO A 685 -13.73 -24.55 -1.36
CA PRO A 685 -12.27 -24.56 -1.45
C PRO A 685 -11.71 -23.82 -2.67
N THR A 686 -12.56 -23.47 -3.65
CA THR A 686 -12.15 -22.93 -4.94
C THR A 686 -11.58 -21.50 -4.91
N PRO A 687 -12.18 -20.53 -4.17
CA PRO A 687 -11.71 -19.15 -4.17
C PRO A 687 -10.32 -18.99 -3.57
N TRP A 688 -9.59 -17.99 -4.07
CA TRP A 688 -8.26 -17.63 -3.62
C TRP A 688 -8.26 -16.90 -2.27
N PRO A 689 -7.17 -17.05 -1.50
CA PRO A 689 -6.05 -17.96 -1.77
C PRO A 689 -6.38 -19.41 -1.36
N TRP A 690 -5.66 -20.38 -1.93
CA TRP A 690 -5.83 -21.82 -1.64
C TRP A 690 -5.19 -22.24 -0.30
N VAL A 691 -5.55 -21.53 0.76
CA VAL A 691 -4.98 -21.66 2.09
C VAL A 691 -6.09 -21.96 3.09
N TYR A 692 -5.83 -22.87 4.03
CA TYR A 692 -6.77 -23.20 5.11
C TYR A 692 -7.10 -21.98 5.97
N GLY A 693 -8.25 -22.02 6.63
CA GLY A 693 -8.73 -20.97 7.53
C GLY A 693 -8.64 -21.38 8.99
N ASP A 694 -8.98 -20.44 9.88
CA ASP A 694 -8.90 -20.62 11.33
C ASP A 694 -9.75 -21.81 11.83
N ALA A 695 -10.88 -22.06 11.17
CA ALA A 695 -11.84 -23.11 11.50
C ALA A 695 -11.70 -24.35 10.60
N MET A 696 -10.53 -24.57 9.98
CA MET A 696 -10.36 -25.73 9.11
C MET A 696 -10.64 -27.05 9.84
N ASN A 697 -11.32 -27.96 9.14
CA ASN A 697 -11.62 -29.29 9.61
C ASN A 697 -11.58 -30.30 8.45
N ILE A 698 -11.37 -31.56 8.77
CA ILE A 698 -11.46 -32.71 7.86
C ILE A 698 -12.44 -33.73 8.47
N PRO A 699 -13.52 -34.11 7.74
CA PRO A 699 -13.98 -33.51 6.48
C PRO A 699 -14.30 -32.00 6.63
N PRO A 700 -14.29 -31.21 5.54
CA PRO A 700 -14.55 -29.76 5.60
C PRO A 700 -15.80 -29.41 6.42
N ALA A 701 -15.66 -28.46 7.34
CA ALA A 701 -16.80 -27.96 8.10
C ALA A 701 -17.58 -26.93 7.29
N GLU A 702 -18.91 -26.89 7.49
CA GLU A 702 -19.80 -25.93 6.82
C GLU A 702 -19.69 -24.52 7.43
N THR A 703 -18.51 -23.91 7.30
CA THR A 703 -18.19 -22.58 7.82
C THR A 703 -17.42 -21.74 6.79
N PRO A 704 -17.70 -20.42 6.68
CA PRO A 704 -16.90 -19.53 5.86
C PRO A 704 -15.42 -19.49 6.25
N ARG A 705 -15.07 -19.86 7.49
CA ARG A 705 -13.70 -19.84 8.03
C ARG A 705 -12.95 -21.17 7.85
N GLN A 706 -13.46 -22.09 7.03
CA GLN A 706 -12.75 -23.31 6.63
C GLN A 706 -11.47 -22.97 5.84
N TYR A 707 -11.48 -21.86 5.11
CA TYR A 707 -10.39 -21.35 4.27
C TYR A 707 -10.12 -19.87 4.57
N THR A 708 -8.91 -19.38 4.30
CA THR A 708 -8.56 -17.98 4.59
C THR A 708 -9.17 -17.02 3.57
N SER A 709 -9.32 -15.76 3.99
CA SER A 709 -9.67 -14.62 3.13
C SER A 709 -8.63 -13.51 3.31
N LEU A 710 -8.55 -12.59 2.36
CA LEU A 710 -7.77 -11.36 2.51
C LEU A 710 -8.32 -10.52 3.68
N THR A 711 -7.55 -9.53 4.13
CA THR A 711 -8.04 -8.55 5.11
C THR A 711 -9.16 -7.69 4.51
N GLN A 712 -9.97 -7.06 5.38
CA GLN A 712 -11.01 -6.15 4.92
C GLN A 712 -10.43 -4.99 4.10
N THR A 713 -9.34 -4.38 4.57
CA THR A 713 -8.64 -3.32 3.83
C THR A 713 -8.18 -3.78 2.44
N GLN A 714 -7.61 -4.98 2.31
CA GLN A 714 -7.20 -5.52 1.00
C GLN A 714 -8.39 -5.74 0.06
N LEU A 715 -9.51 -6.26 0.56
CA LEU A 715 -10.73 -6.44 -0.25
C LEU A 715 -11.29 -5.09 -0.73
N GLU A 716 -11.35 -4.09 0.15
CA GLU A 716 -11.78 -2.73 -0.21
C GLU A 716 -10.83 -2.04 -1.20
N PHE A 717 -9.54 -2.37 -1.15
CA PHE A 717 -8.56 -1.93 -2.14
C PHE A 717 -8.74 -2.64 -3.49
N LEU A 718 -9.07 -3.94 -3.49
CA LEU A 718 -9.42 -4.64 -4.73
C LEU A 718 -10.71 -4.08 -5.36
N ASP A 719 -11.69 -3.64 -4.56
CA ASP A 719 -12.89 -2.97 -5.09
C ASP A 719 -12.55 -1.64 -5.79
N GLN A 720 -11.67 -0.82 -5.18
CA GLN A 720 -11.15 0.41 -5.81
C GLN A 720 -10.31 0.10 -7.06
N TRP A 721 -9.49 -0.95 -7.02
CA TRP A 721 -8.71 -1.41 -8.16
C TRP A 721 -9.61 -1.80 -9.33
N VAL A 722 -10.69 -2.56 -9.10
CA VAL A 722 -11.70 -2.85 -10.14
C VAL A 722 -12.30 -1.56 -10.69
N ALA A 723 -12.61 -0.59 -9.85
CA ALA A 723 -13.14 0.71 -10.27
C ALA A 723 -12.13 1.57 -11.07
N GLY A 724 -10.83 1.21 -11.10
CA GLY A 724 -9.77 2.01 -11.73
C GLY A 724 -9.31 3.18 -10.84
N ASP A 725 -9.70 3.17 -9.56
CA ASP A 725 -9.42 4.20 -8.57
C ASP A 725 -8.23 3.82 -7.68
N PHE A 726 -7.06 3.68 -8.30
CA PHE A 726 -5.81 3.35 -7.63
C PHE A 726 -4.66 4.13 -8.24
N ASP A 727 -3.55 4.28 -7.52
CA ASP A 727 -2.37 4.98 -8.02
C ASP A 727 -1.57 4.04 -8.93
N ASP A 728 -1.47 4.40 -10.22
CA ASP A 728 -0.63 3.70 -11.19
C ASP A 728 0.84 4.10 -10.99
N ASP A 729 1.44 3.60 -9.92
CA ASP A 729 2.75 3.99 -9.43
C ASP A 729 3.86 2.96 -9.73
N TRP A 730 3.55 1.94 -10.55
CA TRP A 730 4.50 0.89 -10.93
C TRP A 730 5.75 1.48 -11.59
N GLY A 731 6.91 1.20 -10.99
CA GLY A 731 8.20 1.73 -11.45
C GLY A 731 8.39 3.24 -11.25
N LYS A 732 7.44 3.91 -10.59
CA LYS A 732 7.49 5.35 -10.25
C LYS A 732 7.85 5.58 -8.78
N VAL A 733 7.49 4.64 -7.90
CA VAL A 733 7.90 4.65 -6.49
C VAL A 733 9.15 3.81 -6.25
N PRO A 734 10.04 4.23 -5.33
CA PRO A 734 11.26 3.48 -5.04
C PRO A 734 10.96 2.13 -4.37
N VAL A 735 11.65 1.09 -4.83
CA VAL A 735 11.66 -0.23 -4.19
C VAL A 735 13.04 -0.45 -3.59
N TYR A 736 13.13 -0.37 -2.27
CA TYR A 736 14.39 -0.55 -1.55
C TYR A 736 14.77 -2.03 -1.47
N THR A 737 15.99 -2.34 -1.89
CA THR A 737 16.60 -3.68 -1.82
C THR A 737 17.72 -3.75 -0.80
N ASP A 738 18.13 -2.59 -0.29
CA ASP A 738 19.13 -2.39 0.75
C ASP A 738 18.64 -1.27 1.69
N PHE A 739 18.92 -1.39 2.99
CA PHE A 739 18.47 -0.43 3.98
C PHE A 739 19.12 0.95 3.83
N ASP A 740 20.36 1.01 3.33
CA ASP A 740 21.07 2.28 3.14
C ASP A 740 20.45 3.16 2.04
N GLN A 741 19.52 2.60 1.26
CA GLN A 741 18.75 3.33 0.23
C GLN A 741 17.54 4.08 0.82
N VAL A 742 17.16 3.79 2.07
CA VAL A 742 15.90 4.25 2.65
C VAL A 742 16.05 5.66 3.22
N PRO A 743 15.24 6.64 2.78
CA PRO A 743 15.18 7.98 3.34
C PRO A 743 14.92 7.95 4.85
N LEU A 744 15.57 8.84 5.59
CA LEU A 744 15.57 8.83 7.05
C LEU A 744 14.16 8.88 7.67
N ASP A 745 13.25 9.64 7.07
CA ASP A 745 11.87 9.78 7.49
C ASP A 745 10.99 8.55 7.21
N GLU A 746 11.43 7.67 6.30
CA GLU A 746 10.76 6.39 5.97
C GLU A 746 11.33 5.19 6.73
N GLN A 747 12.54 5.32 7.29
CA GLN A 747 13.28 4.19 7.89
C GLN A 747 12.49 3.42 8.95
N GLY A 748 11.74 4.11 9.81
CA GLY A 748 10.92 3.45 10.84
C GLY A 748 9.82 2.56 10.27
N ASP A 749 9.10 3.07 9.26
CA ASP A 749 8.00 2.34 8.61
C ASP A 749 8.52 1.17 7.77
N VAL A 750 9.65 1.37 7.08
CA VAL A 750 10.32 0.32 6.29
C VAL A 750 10.80 -0.81 7.19
N LEU A 751 11.43 -0.53 8.33
CA LEU A 751 11.84 -1.56 9.29
C LEU A 751 10.64 -2.32 9.87
N THR A 752 9.57 -1.60 10.18
CA THR A 752 8.33 -2.19 10.70
C THR A 752 7.72 -3.16 9.69
N ARG A 753 7.58 -2.72 8.44
CA ARG A 753 7.09 -3.59 7.36
C ARG A 753 8.02 -4.76 7.10
N ALA A 754 9.33 -4.52 7.01
CA ALA A 754 10.31 -5.58 6.73
C ALA A 754 10.28 -6.71 7.76
N ALA A 755 10.13 -6.39 9.05
CA ALA A 755 10.00 -7.39 10.09
C ALA A 755 8.71 -8.24 9.97
N LEU A 756 7.60 -7.63 9.54
CA LEU A 756 6.26 -8.23 9.57
C LEU A 756 5.79 -8.84 8.23
N ASP A 757 6.29 -8.36 7.09
CA ASP A 757 6.00 -8.89 5.73
C ASP A 757 6.45 -10.35 5.61
N PHE A 758 7.42 -10.76 6.44
CA PHE A 758 7.92 -12.12 6.51
C PHE A 758 7.34 -12.91 7.70
N CYS A 759 6.20 -12.49 8.25
CA CYS A 759 5.43 -13.27 9.21
C CYS A 759 4.06 -13.65 8.64
N LEU A 760 3.52 -14.78 9.07
CA LEU A 760 2.28 -15.34 8.54
C LEU A 760 1.07 -14.84 9.31
N ALA A 761 0.03 -14.42 8.61
CA ALA A 761 -1.28 -14.10 9.21
C ALA A 761 -2.40 -15.02 8.71
N ASP A 762 -2.08 -16.03 7.91
CA ASP A 762 -3.04 -17.03 7.42
C ASP A 762 -3.10 -18.22 8.34
N ALA A 763 -4.25 -18.92 8.31
CA ALA A 763 -4.86 -19.66 9.41
C ALA A 763 -4.20 -19.50 10.77
N PHE A 764 -4.87 -18.87 11.74
CA PHE A 764 -4.46 -18.98 13.13
C PHE A 764 -4.88 -20.33 13.71
N HIS A 765 -4.13 -21.37 13.35
CA HIS A 765 -4.37 -22.78 13.71
C HIS A 765 -3.15 -23.58 14.23
N PRO A 766 -2.32 -23.07 15.16
CA PRO A 766 -2.31 -21.72 15.72
C PRO A 766 -1.60 -20.69 14.83
N GLY A 767 -0.79 -21.11 13.85
CA GLY A 767 0.10 -20.23 13.08
C GLY A 767 1.57 -20.61 13.32
N CYS A 768 2.53 -19.85 12.79
CA CYS A 768 3.96 -20.14 13.01
C CYS A 768 4.63 -19.21 14.04
N GLU A 769 4.68 -17.90 13.77
CA GLU A 769 5.36 -16.95 14.65
C GLU A 769 4.48 -16.48 15.81
N MET A 770 3.22 -16.17 15.50
CA MET A 770 2.21 -15.60 16.39
C MET A 770 0.84 -16.14 16.01
N THR A 771 -0.19 -15.85 16.81
CA THR A 771 -1.56 -16.31 16.58
C THR A 771 -2.60 -15.21 16.82
N TRP A 772 -3.89 -15.58 16.75
CA TRP A 772 -5.07 -14.71 16.73
C TRP A 772 -5.14 -13.55 17.74
N PRO A 773 -4.52 -13.57 18.95
CA PRO A 773 -4.52 -12.38 19.81
C PRO A 773 -3.98 -11.13 19.12
N VAL A 774 -3.08 -11.28 18.14
CA VAL A 774 -2.52 -10.14 17.40
C VAL A 774 -3.54 -9.39 16.53
N ARG A 775 -4.75 -9.93 16.30
CA ARG A 775 -5.84 -9.17 15.66
C ARG A 775 -6.77 -8.44 16.65
N ALA A 776 -6.47 -8.46 17.95
CA ALA A 776 -7.15 -7.63 18.93
C ALA A 776 -6.50 -6.25 19.03
N ALA A 777 -7.25 -5.18 18.73
CA ALA A 777 -6.75 -3.80 18.81
C ALA A 777 -6.26 -3.41 20.22
N THR A 778 -6.82 -4.02 21.28
CA THR A 778 -6.42 -3.79 22.67
C THR A 778 -5.01 -4.25 23.01
N LEU A 779 -4.39 -5.08 22.14
CA LEU A 779 -3.03 -5.57 22.31
C LEU A 779 -1.99 -4.48 22.00
N TYR A 780 -2.39 -3.35 21.42
CA TYR A 780 -1.48 -2.34 20.87
C TYR A 780 -1.57 -1.02 21.64
N MET A 781 -0.42 -0.38 21.86
CA MET A 781 -0.34 0.99 22.38
C MET A 781 -0.19 2.04 21.29
N GLU A 782 0.37 1.63 20.14
CA GLU A 782 0.50 2.38 18.89
C GLU A 782 0.39 1.35 17.75
N PRO A 783 0.05 1.74 16.50
CA PRO A 783 0.07 0.81 15.37
C PRO A 783 1.37 -0.01 15.34
N PHE A 784 1.24 -1.33 15.20
CA PHE A 784 2.36 -2.29 15.18
C PHE A 784 3.21 -2.38 16.46
N ARG A 785 2.79 -1.78 17.58
CA ARG A 785 3.54 -1.82 18.85
C ARG A 785 2.68 -2.39 19.97
N PHE A 786 3.06 -3.56 20.46
CA PHE A 786 2.35 -4.21 21.56
C PHE A 786 2.35 -3.31 22.80
N ALA A 787 1.23 -3.28 23.51
CA ALA A 787 1.15 -2.64 24.82
C ALA A 787 1.95 -3.45 25.84
N HIS A 788 2.77 -2.80 26.64
CA HIS A 788 3.52 -3.45 27.72
C HIS A 788 2.67 -3.44 29.00
N ALA A 789 2.66 -4.54 29.74
CA ALA A 789 2.00 -4.58 31.03
C ALA A 789 2.63 -3.56 32.00
N PRO A 790 1.83 -2.80 32.77
CA PRO A 790 2.36 -1.89 33.78
C PRO A 790 3.23 -2.64 34.81
N LYS A 791 4.26 -1.98 35.33
CA LYS A 791 5.14 -2.57 36.36
C LYS A 791 4.32 -3.02 37.58
N GLY A 792 4.49 -4.28 37.98
CA GLY A 792 3.77 -4.88 39.10
C GLY A 792 2.34 -5.33 38.78
N TRP A 793 1.89 -5.20 37.53
CA TRP A 793 0.63 -5.77 37.10
C TRP A 793 0.66 -7.30 37.20
N VAL A 794 -0.46 -7.86 37.67
CA VAL A 794 -0.65 -9.30 37.81
C VAL A 794 -1.80 -9.70 36.90
N GLU A 795 -1.55 -10.66 36.02
CA GLU A 795 -2.56 -11.14 35.09
C GLU A 795 -3.75 -11.77 35.84
N PRO A 796 -5.01 -11.45 35.46
CA PRO A 796 -6.18 -12.09 36.04
C PRO A 796 -6.16 -13.61 35.82
N GLY A 797 -6.54 -14.38 36.83
CA GLY A 797 -6.67 -15.84 36.70
C GLY A 797 -7.92 -16.20 35.88
N MET A 798 -7.76 -17.04 34.84
CA MET A 798 -8.86 -17.45 33.95
C MET A 798 -9.50 -18.80 34.30
N GLY A 799 -9.10 -19.41 35.41
CA GLY A 799 -9.63 -20.71 35.85
C GLY A 799 -9.10 -21.90 35.04
N ALA A 800 -9.81 -23.04 35.08
CA ALA A 800 -9.34 -24.28 34.44
C ALA A 800 -9.61 -24.34 32.93
N ILE A 801 -10.53 -23.51 32.43
CA ILE A 801 -10.96 -23.47 31.03
C ILE A 801 -10.91 -22.03 30.55
N LEU A 802 -10.30 -21.82 29.40
CA LEU A 802 -10.29 -20.56 28.68
C LEU A 802 -11.40 -20.58 27.63
N SER A 803 -12.20 -19.52 27.58
CA SER A 803 -13.30 -19.31 26.62
C SER A 803 -13.24 -17.90 26.02
N SER A 804 -14.02 -17.68 24.95
CA SER A 804 -14.20 -16.38 24.31
C SER A 804 -14.59 -15.26 25.28
N ASP A 805 -15.43 -15.56 26.28
CA ASP A 805 -15.83 -14.59 27.31
C ASP A 805 -14.68 -14.25 28.26
N THR A 806 -13.86 -15.25 28.64
CA THR A 806 -12.76 -15.04 29.60
C THR A 806 -11.56 -14.31 29.00
N VAL A 807 -11.29 -14.48 27.71
CA VAL A 807 -10.15 -13.81 27.04
C VAL A 807 -10.40 -12.33 26.78
N THR A 808 -11.67 -11.92 26.70
CA THR A 808 -12.07 -10.54 26.38
C THR A 808 -12.29 -9.64 27.61
N ILE A 809 -12.05 -10.15 28.83
CA ILE A 809 -12.21 -9.35 30.04
C ILE A 809 -11.29 -8.10 30.01
N PRO A 810 -11.74 -6.94 30.51
CA PRO A 810 -10.90 -5.75 30.59
C PRO A 810 -9.61 -6.01 31.37
N ASN A 811 -8.48 -5.51 30.85
CA ASN A 811 -7.15 -5.82 31.38
C ASN A 811 -6.88 -7.33 31.46
N GLY A 812 -7.42 -8.10 30.51
CA GLY A 812 -7.15 -9.52 30.34
C GLY A 812 -5.93 -9.79 29.44
N PRO A 813 -5.81 -11.00 28.91
CA PRO A 813 -4.65 -11.49 28.18
C PRO A 813 -4.46 -10.85 26.79
N LEU A 814 -5.47 -10.12 26.31
CA LEU A 814 -5.49 -9.37 25.06
C LEU A 814 -5.12 -7.88 25.24
N TYR A 815 -4.55 -7.49 26.39
CA TYR A 815 -4.15 -6.11 26.71
C TYR A 815 -2.63 -6.01 26.87
N GLY A 816 -2.13 -5.28 27.87
CA GLY A 816 -0.70 -5.13 28.15
C GLY A 816 -0.02 -6.49 28.35
N GLN A 817 1.05 -6.73 27.60
CA GLN A 817 1.75 -8.01 27.55
C GLN A 817 2.88 -8.06 28.57
N LEU A 818 3.06 -9.25 29.15
CA LEU A 818 4.22 -9.64 29.94
C LEU A 818 5.20 -10.42 29.03
N PRO A 819 6.48 -10.55 29.40
CA PRO A 819 7.40 -11.48 28.74
C PRO A 819 6.76 -12.88 28.58
N GLY A 820 6.86 -13.47 27.40
CA GLY A 820 6.20 -14.73 27.03
C GLY A 820 4.70 -14.61 26.71
N GLY A 821 4.15 -13.41 26.67
CA GLY A 821 2.70 -13.15 26.47
C GLY A 821 2.21 -13.41 25.04
N ILE A 822 3.10 -13.25 24.06
CA ILE A 822 2.78 -13.38 22.63
C ILE A 822 2.88 -14.83 22.14
N THR A 823 3.89 -15.60 22.59
CA THR A 823 4.16 -16.96 22.11
C THR A 823 3.52 -18.06 22.94
N ARG A 824 3.00 -17.76 24.14
CA ARG A 824 2.34 -18.75 25.03
C ARG A 824 1.19 -19.53 24.39
N TRP A 825 0.55 -18.93 23.40
CA TRP A 825 -0.61 -19.48 22.69
C TRP A 825 -0.25 -20.57 21.68
N MET A 826 1.02 -20.63 21.27
CA MET A 826 1.48 -21.52 20.20
C MET A 826 1.61 -22.97 20.71
N ALA A 827 1.84 -23.89 19.79
CA ALA A 827 2.10 -25.30 20.08
C ALA A 827 3.32 -25.49 21.00
N VAL A 828 3.24 -26.52 21.85
CA VAL A 828 4.37 -26.99 22.66
C VAL A 828 4.62 -28.50 22.44
N PRO A 829 5.83 -28.88 22.00
CA PRO A 829 6.86 -28.00 21.45
C PRO A 829 6.51 -27.52 20.03
N TRP A 830 7.12 -26.43 19.54
CA TRP A 830 6.82 -25.89 18.21
C TRP A 830 7.07 -26.88 17.05
N GLN A 831 8.05 -27.78 17.17
CA GLN A 831 8.41 -28.76 16.14
C GLN A 831 7.25 -29.68 15.76
N THR A 832 6.39 -30.05 16.72
CA THR A 832 5.25 -30.94 16.42
C THR A 832 4.23 -30.25 15.53
N ASP A 833 4.13 -28.92 15.60
CA ASP A 833 3.24 -28.14 14.75
C ASP A 833 3.82 -27.98 13.36
N THR A 834 5.12 -27.69 13.25
CA THR A 834 5.86 -27.66 11.97
C THR A 834 5.77 -29.00 11.25
N GLY A 835 6.03 -30.12 11.93
CA GLY A 835 5.88 -31.46 11.34
C GLY A 835 4.44 -31.80 10.92
N SER A 836 3.48 -31.04 11.41
CA SER A 836 2.05 -31.14 11.10
C SER A 836 1.53 -30.00 10.23
N CYS A 837 2.37 -29.14 9.68
CA CYS A 837 1.93 -28.04 8.80
C CYS A 837 2.04 -28.49 7.35
N ARG A 838 0.96 -29.09 6.82
CA ARG A 838 0.97 -29.71 5.48
C ARG A 838 -0.11 -29.15 4.55
N SER A 839 -0.04 -29.58 3.30
CA SER A 839 -1.01 -29.43 2.22
C SER A 839 -1.92 -30.66 2.12
N GLY A 840 -3.05 -30.51 1.42
CA GLY A 840 -3.76 -31.63 0.80
C GLY A 840 -4.27 -32.70 1.77
N TYR A 841 -4.71 -32.31 2.97
CA TYR A 841 -5.23 -33.25 3.98
C TYR A 841 -6.46 -34.05 3.49
N ASP A 842 -7.15 -33.55 2.46
CA ASP A 842 -8.14 -34.30 1.71
C ASP A 842 -7.61 -34.57 0.28
N PRO A 843 -6.87 -35.67 0.07
CA PRO A 843 -6.33 -36.01 -1.23
C PRO A 843 -7.43 -36.40 -2.24
N GLY A 844 -8.68 -36.58 -1.80
CA GLY A 844 -9.83 -36.77 -2.68
C GLY A 844 -10.25 -35.47 -3.38
N TYR A 845 -9.93 -34.31 -2.79
CA TYR A 845 -10.10 -33.00 -3.42
C TYR A 845 -8.87 -32.64 -4.28
N ASP A 846 -7.71 -32.45 -3.65
CA ASP A 846 -6.43 -32.18 -4.31
C ASP A 846 -5.27 -32.53 -3.34
N PRO A 847 -4.18 -33.18 -3.81
CA PRO A 847 -3.08 -33.61 -2.96
C PRO A 847 -2.14 -32.49 -2.49
N ASN A 848 -2.17 -31.30 -3.10
CA ASN A 848 -1.24 -30.19 -2.83
C ASN A 848 -1.94 -28.94 -2.27
N VAL A 849 -3.25 -28.81 -2.46
CA VAL A 849 -4.04 -27.70 -1.93
C VAL A 849 -5.39 -28.17 -1.36
N PRO A 850 -5.96 -27.44 -0.40
CA PRO A 850 -5.43 -26.25 0.27
C PRO A 850 -4.22 -26.55 1.16
N THR A 851 -3.50 -25.51 1.57
CA THR A 851 -2.30 -25.63 2.40
C THR A 851 -2.39 -24.75 3.65
N PHE A 852 -1.62 -25.05 4.70
CA PHE A 852 -1.45 -24.16 5.84
C PHE A 852 -0.48 -23.01 5.52
N TRP A 853 0.83 -23.23 5.64
CA TRP A 853 1.82 -22.15 5.68
C TRP A 853 3.07 -22.43 4.83
N PRO A 854 2.93 -22.63 3.50
CA PRO A 854 4.02 -23.08 2.64
C PRO A 854 5.20 -22.09 2.60
N ALA A 855 4.97 -20.79 2.81
CA ALA A 855 6.04 -19.79 2.84
C ALA A 855 7.03 -19.96 4.02
N ARG A 856 6.64 -20.58 5.13
CA ARG A 856 7.54 -20.86 6.27
C ARG A 856 7.86 -22.34 6.42
N VAL A 857 6.89 -23.19 6.13
CA VAL A 857 6.99 -24.64 6.19
C VAL A 857 6.62 -25.20 4.82
N PRO A 858 7.59 -25.31 3.89
CA PRO A 858 7.35 -25.79 2.53
C PRO A 858 6.64 -27.15 2.52
N ASN A 859 5.86 -27.42 1.47
CA ASN A 859 5.18 -28.70 1.30
C ASN A 859 5.82 -29.52 0.20
N GLU A 860 5.99 -28.92 -0.98
CA GLU A 860 6.66 -29.54 -2.12
C GLU A 860 7.70 -28.58 -2.72
N VAL A 861 8.92 -29.07 -2.95
CA VAL A 861 10.10 -28.26 -3.27
C VAL A 861 10.90 -28.81 -4.45
N LEU A 862 11.72 -27.98 -5.09
CA LEU A 862 12.72 -28.44 -6.06
C LEU A 862 13.96 -28.93 -5.32
N THR A 863 14.37 -30.18 -5.54
CA THR A 863 15.60 -30.71 -4.93
C THR A 863 16.83 -30.22 -5.68
N ARG A 864 17.99 -30.24 -5.01
CA ARG A 864 19.29 -29.99 -5.63
C ARG A 864 19.54 -30.88 -6.86
N GLU A 865 19.22 -32.16 -6.75
CA GLU A 865 19.37 -33.14 -7.84
C GLU A 865 18.59 -32.70 -9.10
N ASN A 866 17.32 -32.31 -8.95
CA ASN A 866 16.53 -31.83 -10.07
C ASN A 866 17.06 -30.51 -10.62
N TYR A 867 17.52 -29.60 -9.76
CA TYR A 867 18.16 -28.36 -10.19
C TYR A 867 19.42 -28.61 -11.02
N ASP A 868 20.29 -29.54 -10.62
CA ASP A 868 21.50 -29.90 -11.37
C ASP A 868 21.16 -30.44 -12.78
N ILE A 869 20.09 -31.22 -12.90
CA ILE A 869 19.55 -31.67 -14.20
C ILE A 869 19.04 -30.47 -15.03
N VAL A 870 18.36 -29.50 -14.41
CA VAL A 870 17.89 -28.27 -15.09
C VAL A 870 19.07 -27.45 -15.62
N MET A 871 20.18 -27.39 -14.89
CA MET A 871 21.38 -26.61 -15.25
C MET A 871 22.25 -27.30 -16.31
N ASP A 872 22.17 -28.62 -16.47
CA ASP A 872 23.00 -29.38 -17.42
C ASP A 872 22.55 -29.17 -18.88
N ALA A 873 23.28 -28.31 -19.60
CA ALA A 873 23.05 -28.02 -21.02
C ALA A 873 23.28 -29.22 -21.96
N ALA A 874 23.86 -30.33 -21.49
CA ALA A 874 23.97 -31.56 -22.28
C ALA A 874 22.68 -32.40 -22.24
N GLN A 875 21.78 -32.15 -21.29
CA GLN A 875 20.50 -32.87 -21.20
C GLN A 875 19.51 -32.38 -22.26
N PRO A 876 18.68 -33.28 -22.84
CA PRO A 876 17.58 -32.88 -23.68
C PRO A 876 16.61 -31.94 -22.95
N ALA A 877 16.08 -30.91 -23.63
CA ALA A 877 15.13 -29.95 -23.06
C ALA A 877 13.96 -30.60 -22.31
N GLN A 878 13.41 -31.71 -22.82
CA GLN A 878 12.29 -32.40 -22.18
C GLN A 878 12.68 -33.01 -20.82
N VAL A 879 13.91 -33.49 -20.67
CA VAL A 879 14.44 -34.01 -19.40
C VAL A 879 14.61 -32.87 -18.40
N ARG A 880 15.18 -31.75 -18.84
CA ARG A 880 15.33 -30.53 -18.02
C ARG A 880 13.97 -30.01 -17.55
N LEU A 881 12.98 -29.94 -18.44
CA LEU A 881 11.61 -29.53 -18.10
C LEU A 881 10.93 -30.50 -17.14
N ALA A 882 11.12 -31.81 -17.31
CA ALA A 882 10.58 -32.81 -16.39
C ALA A 882 11.22 -32.69 -14.99
N ALA A 883 12.52 -32.44 -14.91
CA ALA A 883 13.22 -32.20 -13.64
C ALA A 883 12.72 -30.91 -12.97
N PHE A 884 12.55 -29.82 -13.73
CA PHE A 884 12.01 -28.55 -13.19
C PHE A 884 10.58 -28.70 -12.64
N ALA A 885 9.75 -29.52 -13.30
CA ALA A 885 8.38 -29.77 -12.87
C ALA A 885 8.28 -30.76 -11.69
N ASN A 886 9.34 -31.53 -11.41
CA ASN A 886 9.35 -32.53 -10.36
C ASN A 886 9.52 -31.88 -8.98
N ARG A 887 8.47 -31.95 -8.15
CA ARG A 887 8.47 -31.41 -6.78
C ARG A 887 8.47 -32.55 -5.75
N ALA A 888 9.48 -32.58 -4.90
CA ALA A 888 9.59 -33.56 -3.82
C ALA A 888 8.86 -33.08 -2.57
N ALA A 889 8.27 -33.99 -1.79
CA ALA A 889 7.62 -33.64 -0.53
C ALA A 889 8.68 -33.23 0.50
N TRP A 890 8.64 -31.98 0.98
CA TRP A 890 9.60 -31.40 1.91
C TRP A 890 9.69 -32.17 3.25
N VAL A 891 8.60 -32.79 3.68
CA VAL A 891 8.54 -33.60 4.92
C VAL A 891 9.03 -35.04 4.74
N ALA A 892 9.36 -35.48 3.51
CA ALA A 892 9.82 -36.85 3.26
C ALA A 892 11.04 -37.28 4.11
N PRO A 893 12.02 -36.39 4.42
CA PRO A 893 13.11 -36.70 5.34
C PRO A 893 12.68 -37.24 6.70
N LEU A 894 11.47 -36.91 7.19
CA LEU A 894 10.98 -37.34 8.50
C LEU A 894 10.59 -38.81 8.60
N GLY A 895 10.66 -39.57 7.50
CA GLY A 895 10.26 -40.98 7.44
C GLY A 895 8.76 -41.19 7.23
N THR A 896 8.32 -42.44 7.11
CA THR A 896 6.90 -42.79 6.83
C THR A 896 6.30 -43.80 7.79
N THR A 897 6.99 -44.15 8.90
CA THR A 897 6.56 -45.17 9.86
C THR A 897 5.22 -44.82 10.52
N SER A 898 5.11 -43.62 11.10
CA SER A 898 3.90 -43.13 11.75
C SER A 898 3.92 -41.60 11.88
N TYR A 899 2.75 -40.99 12.07
CA TYR A 899 2.65 -39.54 12.34
C TYR A 899 3.42 -39.15 13.62
N THR A 900 3.31 -39.96 14.67
CA THR A 900 4.01 -39.73 15.93
C THR A 900 5.52 -39.76 15.75
N ASP A 901 6.06 -40.69 14.96
CA ASP A 901 7.49 -40.73 14.69
C ASP A 901 7.94 -39.53 13.85
N GLN A 902 7.16 -39.10 12.86
CA GLN A 902 7.48 -37.89 12.07
C GLN A 902 7.58 -36.63 12.94
N ILE A 903 6.64 -36.39 13.86
CA ILE A 903 6.69 -35.21 14.73
C ILE A 903 7.83 -35.28 15.76
N ASN A 904 8.22 -36.47 16.23
CA ASN A 904 9.37 -36.63 17.13
C ASN A 904 10.71 -36.56 16.36
N ASN A 905 10.76 -37.01 15.10
CA ASN A 905 11.91 -36.79 14.22
C ASN A 905 12.13 -35.30 13.98
N MET A 906 11.06 -34.52 13.77
CA MET A 906 11.15 -33.05 13.69
C MET A 906 11.72 -32.44 14.98
N ILE A 907 11.39 -32.96 16.17
CA ILE A 907 11.96 -32.48 17.44
C ILE A 907 13.48 -32.62 17.47
N HIS A 908 14.01 -33.75 16.99
CA HIS A 908 15.44 -34.08 17.11
C HIS A 908 16.29 -33.66 15.91
N HIS A 909 15.67 -33.46 14.74
CA HIS A 909 16.36 -33.28 13.46
C HIS A 909 15.75 -32.17 12.60
N PHE A 910 15.17 -31.12 13.22
CA PHE A 910 14.59 -30.00 12.47
C PHE A 910 15.58 -29.33 11.50
N ASP A 911 16.87 -29.40 11.80
CA ASP A 911 17.95 -28.90 10.96
C ASP A 911 18.22 -29.80 9.75
N HIS A 912 17.77 -31.05 9.70
CA HIS A 912 17.93 -31.90 8.51
C HIS A 912 16.99 -31.49 7.36
N LEU A 913 15.90 -30.80 7.67
CA LEU A 913 14.92 -30.33 6.69
C LEU A 913 15.53 -29.17 5.89
N GLY A 914 15.25 -29.12 4.60
CA GLY A 914 15.91 -28.19 3.73
C GLY A 914 15.35 -26.77 3.78
N VAL A 915 16.22 -25.78 3.57
CA VAL A 915 15.89 -24.37 3.36
C VAL A 915 15.83 -24.13 1.85
N VAL A 916 14.74 -23.49 1.41
CA VAL A 916 14.51 -23.12 0.01
C VAL A 916 15.26 -21.83 -0.29
N GLU A 917 16.39 -21.95 -0.97
CA GLU A 917 17.32 -20.86 -1.30
C GLU A 917 17.27 -20.47 -2.78
N VAL A 918 17.59 -19.20 -3.06
CA VAL A 918 17.58 -18.66 -4.42
C VAL A 918 18.89 -19.01 -5.13
N ASN A 919 18.76 -19.60 -6.30
CA ASN A 919 19.85 -20.03 -7.17
C ASN A 919 19.69 -19.41 -8.57
N PRO A 920 20.77 -19.23 -9.34
CA PRO A 920 20.68 -18.75 -10.72
C PRO A 920 20.01 -19.78 -11.64
N GLY A 921 19.28 -19.31 -12.64
CA GLY A 921 18.76 -20.15 -13.72
C GLY A 921 19.81 -20.44 -14.81
N PRO A 922 19.53 -21.40 -15.72
CA PRO A 922 20.44 -21.70 -16.82
C PRO A 922 20.63 -20.51 -17.78
N THR A 923 21.88 -20.26 -18.17
CA THR A 923 22.25 -19.15 -19.06
C THR A 923 22.53 -19.61 -20.51
N ASP A 924 22.49 -20.91 -20.78
CA ASP A 924 22.60 -21.43 -22.14
C ASP A 924 21.39 -21.00 -22.99
N PRO A 925 21.52 -20.84 -24.33
CA PRO A 925 20.45 -20.28 -25.16
C PRO A 925 19.10 -21.02 -25.07
N GLU A 926 19.11 -22.34 -24.90
CA GLU A 926 17.87 -23.11 -24.75
C GLU A 926 17.32 -22.97 -23.33
N GLY A 927 18.17 -23.07 -22.32
CA GLY A 927 17.81 -22.93 -20.92
C GLY A 927 17.25 -21.55 -20.57
N ALA A 928 17.87 -20.47 -21.04
CA ALA A 928 17.42 -19.09 -20.83
C ALA A 928 16.03 -18.81 -21.43
N ARG A 929 15.59 -19.62 -22.40
CA ARG A 929 14.23 -19.57 -22.96
C ARG A 929 13.22 -20.40 -22.17
N LEU A 930 13.65 -21.50 -21.57
CA LEU A 930 12.77 -22.49 -20.93
C LEU A 930 12.54 -22.23 -19.44
N PHE A 931 13.54 -21.69 -18.73
CA PHE A 931 13.55 -21.59 -17.27
C PHE A 931 13.65 -20.14 -16.80
N PRO A 932 13.18 -19.82 -15.58
CA PRO A 932 13.32 -18.48 -15.03
C PRO A 932 14.79 -18.15 -14.74
N PRO A 933 15.16 -16.84 -14.71
CA PRO A 933 16.53 -16.41 -14.42
C PRO A 933 16.97 -16.70 -12.98
N LEU A 934 16.02 -16.91 -12.07
CA LEU A 934 16.25 -17.35 -10.70
C LEU A 934 15.34 -18.54 -10.42
N ILE A 935 15.89 -19.57 -9.77
CA ILE A 935 15.21 -20.80 -9.38
C ILE A 935 15.40 -20.96 -7.88
N GLU A 936 14.32 -21.25 -7.14
CA GLU A 936 14.47 -21.59 -5.73
C GLU A 936 14.57 -23.10 -5.52
N VAL A 937 15.55 -23.50 -4.73
CA VAL A 937 16.01 -24.89 -4.59
C VAL A 937 16.16 -25.21 -3.12
N GLU A 938 15.72 -26.38 -2.71
CA GLU A 938 16.02 -26.91 -1.39
C GLU A 938 17.52 -27.23 -1.28
N ASP A 939 18.17 -26.69 -0.27
CA ASP A 939 19.61 -26.87 0.00
C ASP A 939 20.01 -28.35 0.22
N GLN A 940 19.20 -29.11 0.96
CA GLN A 940 19.47 -30.50 1.31
C GLN A 940 18.17 -31.27 1.53
N HIS A 941 18.19 -32.56 1.24
CA HIS A 941 17.04 -33.46 1.39
C HIS A 941 17.49 -34.77 2.09
N ILE A 942 17.98 -34.66 3.32
CA ILE A 942 18.70 -35.73 4.04
C ILE A 942 17.71 -36.65 4.77
N PRO A 943 17.53 -37.92 4.36
CA PRO A 943 16.62 -38.83 5.05
C PRO A 943 17.06 -39.08 6.50
N ILE A 944 16.10 -39.00 7.43
CA ILE A 944 16.30 -39.37 8.83
C ILE A 944 15.95 -40.86 8.94
N PRO A 945 16.87 -41.72 9.40
CA PRO A 945 16.57 -43.13 9.62
C PRO A 945 15.40 -43.29 10.60
N ASP A 946 14.42 -44.13 10.25
CA ASP A 946 13.37 -44.53 11.18
C ASP A 946 14.05 -45.12 12.44
N ALA A 947 13.58 -44.72 13.63
CA ALA A 947 14.12 -45.26 14.87
C ALA A 947 13.93 -46.79 14.87
N ASP A 948 15.03 -47.55 14.87
CA ASP A 948 14.97 -49.00 15.07
C ASP A 948 14.19 -49.29 16.37
N ASP A 949 13.22 -50.19 16.31
CA ASP A 949 12.35 -50.66 17.40
C ASP A 949 13.10 -51.32 18.59
N THR A 950 14.40 -51.08 18.75
CA THR A 950 15.29 -51.76 19.71
C THR A 950 15.67 -50.96 20.94
N VAL A 951 15.13 -49.75 21.15
CA VAL A 951 15.35 -49.00 22.40
C VAL A 951 14.24 -49.28 23.43
N ASP A 952 14.52 -50.26 24.27
CA ASP A 952 14.03 -50.53 25.63
C ASP A 952 12.50 -50.58 25.89
N THR A 953 11.87 -51.64 25.41
CA THR A 953 10.48 -52.03 25.75
C THR A 953 10.31 -52.61 27.17
N LYS A 954 11.29 -52.50 28.09
CA LYS A 954 11.16 -53.10 29.43
C LYS A 954 10.24 -52.37 30.40
N ALA A 955 9.76 -51.16 30.11
CA ALA A 955 8.92 -50.42 31.06
C ALA A 955 7.40 -50.48 30.81
N VAL A 956 6.92 -51.03 29.67
CA VAL A 956 5.50 -50.86 29.25
C VAL A 956 4.73 -52.18 29.07
N ARG A 957 5.21 -53.30 29.62
CA ARG A 957 4.46 -54.57 29.63
C ARG A 957 3.71 -54.81 30.95
N THR A 958 2.75 -53.95 31.26
CA THR A 958 1.64 -54.32 32.16
C THR A 958 0.42 -53.44 31.92
N ALA A 959 -0.28 -53.65 30.80
CA ALA A 959 -1.74 -53.59 30.72
C ALA A 959 -2.18 -53.83 29.26
N HIS A 960 -3.21 -54.65 29.10
CA HIS A 960 -3.97 -54.92 27.87
C HIS A 960 -3.41 -55.99 26.91
N HIS A 961 -3.78 -57.23 27.25
CA HIS A 961 -3.90 -58.36 26.33
C HIS A 961 -5.22 -58.28 25.53
N THR A 962 -5.25 -59.03 24.42
CA THR A 962 -6.38 -59.44 23.54
C THR A 962 -6.90 -58.39 22.54
N LEU A 963 -7.06 -58.62 21.23
CA LEU A 963 -7.06 -59.79 20.32
C LEU A 963 -6.73 -59.26 18.89
N SER A 964 -5.92 -59.96 18.09
CA SER A 964 -6.04 -59.88 16.62
C SER A 964 -5.46 -61.11 15.93
N THR A 965 -6.21 -61.59 14.95
CA THR A 965 -6.07 -62.84 14.19
C THR A 965 -5.07 -62.73 13.03
N LYS A 966 -4.33 -63.83 12.81
CA LYS A 966 -3.35 -64.04 11.73
C LYS A 966 -3.94 -63.92 10.31
N ALA A 967 -3.16 -63.34 9.40
CA ALA A 967 -3.20 -63.58 7.96
C ALA A 967 -1.75 -63.68 7.38
N PRO A 968 -1.54 -64.31 6.20
CA PRO A 968 -0.30 -65.02 5.85
C PRO A 968 0.73 -64.23 5.02
N ALA A 969 1.92 -64.83 4.88
CA ALA A 969 3.17 -64.29 4.33
C ALA A 969 3.15 -63.91 2.83
N PRO A 970 4.04 -63.00 2.37
CA PRO A 970 4.10 -62.52 0.99
C PRO A 970 5.05 -63.35 0.11
N SER A 971 4.64 -63.61 -1.14
CA SER A 971 5.50 -64.04 -2.24
C SER A 971 6.11 -62.82 -2.94
N GLY A 972 7.42 -62.85 -3.22
CA GLY A 972 8.21 -61.69 -3.63
C GLY A 972 8.32 -61.39 -5.14
N GLY A 973 9.06 -60.30 -5.42
CA GLY A 973 9.75 -60.04 -6.69
C GLY A 973 9.42 -58.72 -7.39
N GLY A 974 10.31 -57.73 -7.33
CA GLY A 974 10.35 -56.57 -8.25
C GLY A 974 10.77 -55.25 -7.61
N ALA A 975 12.01 -54.80 -7.86
CA ALA A 975 12.53 -53.51 -7.41
C ALA A 975 11.92 -52.36 -8.26
N GLY A 976 10.83 -51.78 -7.76
CA GLY A 976 10.29 -50.49 -8.13
C GLY A 976 9.86 -49.79 -6.85
N LEU A 977 9.98 -48.46 -6.81
CA LEU A 977 9.57 -47.57 -5.71
C LEU A 977 8.40 -48.17 -4.90
N ARG A 978 8.69 -48.65 -3.69
CA ARG A 978 7.66 -49.14 -2.77
C ARG A 978 6.79 -47.94 -2.40
N ALA A 979 5.60 -47.86 -2.98
CA ALA A 979 4.52 -47.09 -2.41
C ALA A 979 4.14 -47.70 -1.06
N THR A 980 4.81 -47.25 0.01
CA THR A 980 4.31 -47.40 1.38
C THR A 980 2.95 -46.71 1.44
N GLN A 981 1.94 -47.37 2.03
CA GLN A 981 0.64 -46.72 2.19
C GLN A 981 0.81 -45.38 2.92
N PRO A 982 0.24 -44.28 2.41
CA PRO A 982 0.35 -42.99 3.06
C PRO A 982 -0.28 -43.05 4.47
N ILE A 983 0.38 -42.43 5.44
CA ILE A 983 -0.15 -42.28 6.81
C ILE A 983 -1.50 -41.55 6.71
N ASP A 984 -2.56 -42.13 7.30
CA ASP A 984 -3.87 -41.46 7.37
C ASP A 984 -3.82 -40.28 8.35
N LEU A 985 -3.65 -39.07 7.81
CA LEU A 985 -3.59 -37.83 8.57
C LEU A 985 -4.97 -37.22 8.84
N SER A 986 -6.05 -37.72 8.23
CA SER A 986 -7.40 -37.15 8.37
C SER A 986 -7.94 -37.24 9.80
N ARG A 987 -7.29 -38.05 10.66
CA ARG A 987 -7.73 -38.36 12.02
C ARG A 987 -6.93 -37.65 13.11
N ILE A 988 -5.88 -36.90 12.77
CA ILE A 988 -5.07 -36.21 13.78
C ILE A 988 -5.83 -35.03 14.37
N ASP A 989 -5.57 -34.73 15.64
CA ASP A 989 -6.24 -33.65 16.37
C ASP A 989 -6.10 -32.28 15.71
N LYS A 990 -5.06 -32.08 14.89
CA LYS A 990 -4.85 -30.83 14.15
C LYS A 990 -6.00 -30.53 13.18
N VAL A 991 -6.53 -31.53 12.50
CA VAL A 991 -7.51 -31.34 11.42
C VAL A 991 -8.89 -31.89 11.75
N ARG A 992 -9.05 -32.58 12.88
CA ARG A 992 -10.34 -33.14 13.32
C ARG A 992 -10.91 -32.38 14.51
N ARG A 993 -11.30 -31.13 14.31
CA ARG A 993 -11.75 -30.16 15.34
C ARG A 993 -13.21 -30.26 15.73
N PHE A 994 -14.07 -30.71 14.84
CA PHE A 994 -15.51 -30.80 15.08
C PHE A 994 -16.00 -32.25 15.00
N PRO A 995 -15.54 -33.17 15.88
CA PRO A 995 -15.96 -34.57 15.85
C PRO A 995 -17.46 -34.75 16.09
N ARG A 996 -18.13 -33.72 16.61
CA ARG A 996 -19.58 -33.66 16.89
C ARG A 996 -20.35 -32.76 15.91
N GLY A 997 -19.68 -32.23 14.88
CA GLY A 997 -20.23 -31.19 13.99
C GLY A 997 -20.18 -29.79 14.62
N LEU A 998 -20.54 -28.77 13.82
CA LEU A 998 -20.73 -27.40 14.28
C LEU A 998 -22.05 -27.27 15.04
N ARG A 999 -22.08 -26.44 16.09
CA ARG A 999 -23.25 -26.16 16.93
C ARG A 999 -24.09 -25.00 16.42
#